data_AF-A0A8J4WAN2-F1
#
_entry.id   AF-A0A8J4WAN2-F1
#
_cell.length_a   1.000
_cell.length_b   1.000
_cell.length_c   1.000
_cell.angle_alpha   90.00
_cell.angle_beta   90.00
_cell.angle_gamma   90.00
#
_symmetry.space_group_name_H-M   'P 1'
#
loop_
_entity.id
_entity.type
_entity.pdbx_description
1 polymer ?
#
loop_
_entity_poly.entity_id
_entity_poly.type
_entity_poly.pdbx_seq_one_letter_code
_entity_poly.pdbx_strand_id
1 'polypeptide(L)'
;MRLRKFLQVAVLATAMSLISASTTKKGVFEKDAKWLWENEKDSAYASFFSDFRPNDENMTCSSDLHARPFDKQVRGANLGGWFVLEPWITPSLFYQFLDTQERFGDKALEKTAMDMHSFCTALGKEEANRQLRIHYAMWVTEDDLRKMAEAGVNSLRVPVGDWMFKPYEPYSGCTDGAVEELDRVADLAQKYNIDLLLDIHGLIGSQNGFDNSGKSSTVKWTSTMSTQPIGTTMFEHWPVRSAEWAGEFDPESGTYLTINYEHMMHSLDTVVTIVERYATHPAIFGLEPANEPWELTPIDLLKEYYWKAYKRMKARAPHWKFVIHDSFRFGVQYWSQFMVGCPDIALDTHIYQAWMAPGTRSDYFSNACQQKYGIADMENTAMPVIVGEWSLGTDNCAMWLNGFNDNLPGFPNTQCRMVDCPAHRPVWHWSIGSRLRKMSFEQDDDIKFARNLNMKKLNAFAVGHGWYFWNFKTELGSRWNFLELARQGAFPKNVSSYRESDEVFSACKKEDRGEFLCAAKRGVHPNDLEHGLDFVCGDSVDCSGITSKFLTLEEQCDWAFNEYWHAHREFGATCDFGGAALLLNTNDGAPRPANLNEPQRFAIASPSSDLVFWSFVSVAIGIVAVVLAAVRIMRRHGRRKEYAPIKEVC
;
A
#
# COMPACT_ATOMS: atom_id res chain seq x y z
N MET A 1 -43.03 45.52 64.59
CA MET A 1 -43.39 44.66 63.44
C MET A 1 -42.12 44.32 62.66
N ARG A 2 -41.81 43.02 62.59
CA ARG A 2 -40.79 42.24 61.84
C ARG A 2 -39.72 43.03 61.04
N LEU A 3 -38.49 43.14 61.57
CA LEU A 3 -37.28 42.28 61.37
C LEU A 3 -36.53 42.59 60.04
N ARG A 4 -35.44 43.37 60.03
CA ARG A 4 -33.99 43.09 60.31
C ARG A 4 -33.17 43.14 59.00
N LYS A 5 -32.34 44.19 58.83
CA LYS A 5 -30.84 44.23 58.81
C LYS A 5 -30.21 43.96 57.41
N PHE A 6 -29.55 44.92 56.75
CA PHE A 6 -28.21 45.54 56.95
C PHE A 6 -26.98 44.72 56.47
N LEU A 7 -26.11 45.40 55.69
CA LEU A 7 -24.72 45.13 55.22
C LEU A 7 -24.54 44.16 54.02
N GLN A 8 -23.73 44.40 52.97
CA GLN A 8 -22.57 45.28 52.70
C GLN A 8 -22.68 45.89 51.27
N VAL A 9 -22.66 47.22 51.05
CA VAL A 9 -21.52 48.13 50.78
C VAL A 9 -20.64 47.77 49.55
N ALA A 10 -20.66 48.70 48.59
CA ALA A 10 -19.73 49.00 47.48
C ALA A 10 -19.86 48.22 46.16
N VAL A 11 -20.62 48.78 45.20
CA VAL A 11 -20.13 49.05 43.82
C VAL A 11 -20.89 50.28 43.30
N LEU A 12 -20.16 51.38 43.04
CA LEU A 12 -20.70 52.66 42.56
C LEU A 12 -20.16 52.90 41.15
N ALA A 13 -21.06 53.23 40.22
CA ALA A 13 -20.86 53.65 38.83
C ALA A 13 -20.27 52.56 37.90
N THR A 14 -20.75 52.27 36.69
CA THR A 14 -21.40 53.13 35.69
C THR A 14 -22.07 52.20 34.67
N ALA A 15 -23.32 52.47 34.30
CA ALA A 15 -23.94 51.87 33.12
C ALA A 15 -23.46 52.63 31.89
N MET A 16 -22.58 52.02 31.09
CA MET A 16 -22.37 52.17 29.64
C MET A 16 -20.95 51.69 29.27
N SER A 17 -20.86 50.95 28.16
CA SER A 17 -19.63 50.39 27.56
C SER A 17 -18.97 49.20 28.26
N LEU A 18 -19.57 48.02 28.12
CA LEU A 18 -18.87 46.74 28.12
C LEU A 18 -18.67 46.28 26.66
N ILE A 19 -17.72 46.91 25.98
CA ILE A 19 -16.93 46.27 24.91
C ILE A 19 -15.55 46.09 25.53
N SER A 20 -15.39 45.02 26.31
CA SER A 20 -14.09 44.62 26.86
C SER A 20 -13.41 43.71 25.85
N ALA A 21 -12.45 44.30 25.14
CA ALA A 21 -11.23 43.71 24.61
C ALA A 21 -11.13 42.17 24.71
N SER A 22 -11.68 41.49 23.71
CA SER A 22 -11.04 40.28 23.19
C SER A 22 -9.84 40.76 22.37
N THR A 23 -8.65 40.69 22.98
CA THR A 23 -7.38 40.65 22.24
C THR A 23 -7.33 39.36 21.44
N THR A 24 -8.15 39.31 20.38
CA THR A 24 -7.89 38.47 19.23
C THR A 24 -6.48 38.83 18.75
N LYS A 25 -5.59 37.83 18.74
CA LYS A 25 -4.36 37.88 17.95
C LYS A 25 -4.76 38.06 16.49
N LYS A 26 -5.00 39.31 16.08
CA LYS A 26 -5.01 39.73 14.69
C LYS A 26 -3.60 39.56 14.16
N GLY A 27 -3.37 38.46 13.45
CA GLY A 27 -2.11 38.28 12.73
C GLY A 27 -1.72 36.84 12.46
N VAL A 28 -2.65 36.00 11.98
CA VAL A 28 -2.41 34.94 10.98
C VAL A 28 -3.79 34.61 10.38
N PHE A 29 -4.43 35.54 9.69
CA PHE A 29 -5.44 35.16 8.71
C PHE A 29 -4.66 34.95 7.43
N GLU A 30 -4.50 33.67 7.11
CA GLU A 30 -3.77 33.15 5.96
C GLU A 30 -4.19 33.85 4.69
N LYS A 31 -3.18 34.13 3.88
CA LYS A 31 -3.31 34.42 2.46
C LYS A 31 -3.90 33.16 1.80
N ASP A 32 -5.23 33.08 1.68
CA ASP A 32 -5.88 31.99 0.98
C ASP A 32 -5.54 32.01 -0.54
N ALA A 33 -5.91 30.96 -1.27
CA ALA A 33 -5.59 30.87 -2.70
C ALA A 33 -6.16 32.06 -3.50
N LYS A 34 -7.32 32.59 -3.10
CA LYS A 34 -7.94 33.75 -3.73
C LYS A 34 -7.13 35.03 -3.44
N TRP A 35 -6.69 35.22 -2.21
CA TRP A 35 -5.80 36.32 -1.82
C TRP A 35 -4.48 36.26 -2.60
N LEU A 36 -3.84 35.10 -2.70
CA LEU A 36 -2.58 34.93 -3.46
C LEU A 36 -2.79 35.24 -4.95
N TRP A 37 -3.89 34.76 -5.53
CA TRP A 37 -4.29 35.01 -6.92
C TRP A 37 -4.58 36.47 -7.22
N GLU A 38 -5.23 37.18 -6.29
CA GLU A 38 -5.65 38.57 -6.48
C GLU A 38 -4.53 39.59 -6.19
N ASN A 39 -3.52 39.22 -5.39
CA ASN A 39 -2.53 40.16 -4.82
C ASN A 39 -1.06 39.93 -5.23
N GLU A 40 -0.67 38.79 -5.80
CA GLU A 40 0.70 38.56 -6.33
C GLU A 40 0.81 38.89 -7.84
N LYS A 41 0.54 40.15 -8.20
CA LYS A 41 0.61 40.64 -9.60
C LYS A 41 2.04 40.80 -10.17
N ASP A 42 3.06 40.57 -9.35
CA ASP A 42 4.49 40.70 -9.69
C ASP A 42 5.22 39.35 -9.82
N SER A 43 4.49 38.24 -10.03
CA SER A 43 5.15 36.96 -10.35
C SER A 43 5.62 36.94 -11.81
N ALA A 44 6.76 36.29 -12.08
CA ALA A 44 7.30 36.08 -13.42
C ALA A 44 6.37 35.30 -14.38
N TYR A 45 5.19 34.89 -13.89
CA TYR A 45 4.19 34.08 -14.57
C TYR A 45 2.82 34.77 -14.70
N ALA A 46 2.74 36.09 -14.49
CA ALA A 46 1.50 36.89 -14.66
C ALA A 46 0.76 36.63 -16.00
N SER A 47 1.47 36.22 -17.06
CA SER A 47 0.89 35.85 -18.36
C SER A 47 0.23 34.46 -18.38
N PHE A 48 0.60 33.50 -17.52
CA PHE A 48 -0.13 32.23 -17.41
C PHE A 48 -1.56 32.45 -16.89
N PHE A 49 -1.71 33.42 -15.99
CA PHE A 49 -3.00 33.76 -15.36
C PHE A 49 -3.94 34.59 -16.25
N SER A 50 -3.50 35.09 -17.43
CA SER A 50 -4.43 35.75 -18.36
C SER A 50 -5.30 34.75 -19.15
N ASP A 51 -4.80 33.51 -19.31
CA ASP A 51 -5.34 32.53 -20.24
C ASP A 51 -5.94 31.31 -19.52
N PHE A 52 -5.49 30.99 -18.29
CA PHE A 52 -6.09 29.97 -17.43
C PHE A 52 -7.23 30.55 -16.57
N ARG A 53 -8.45 30.00 -16.69
CA ARG A 53 -9.62 30.42 -15.88
C ARG A 53 -10.16 29.26 -15.04
N PRO A 54 -9.82 29.20 -13.74
CA PRO A 54 -10.41 28.23 -12.83
C PRO A 54 -11.87 28.64 -12.53
N ASN A 55 -12.76 27.66 -12.43
CA ASN A 55 -14.11 27.83 -11.94
C ASN A 55 -14.25 27.16 -10.58
N ASP A 56 -14.31 27.98 -9.53
CA ASP A 56 -14.37 27.51 -8.15
C ASP A 56 -15.73 26.89 -7.77
N GLU A 57 -16.81 27.20 -8.48
CA GLU A 57 -18.16 26.69 -8.16
C GLU A 57 -18.30 25.21 -8.50
N ASN A 58 -17.65 24.76 -9.57
CA ASN A 58 -17.73 23.37 -10.05
C ASN A 58 -16.35 22.70 -10.16
N MET A 59 -15.27 23.36 -9.71
CA MET A 59 -13.89 22.86 -9.73
C MET A 59 -13.44 22.38 -11.12
N THR A 60 -13.72 23.18 -12.15
CA THR A 60 -13.34 22.94 -13.55
C THR A 60 -12.42 24.05 -14.06
N CYS A 61 -11.79 23.83 -15.22
CA CYS A 61 -10.97 24.86 -15.88
C CYS A 61 -11.49 25.10 -17.31
N SER A 62 -11.46 26.36 -17.76
CA SER A 62 -11.65 26.64 -19.19
C SER A 62 -10.50 26.03 -20.00
N SER A 63 -10.80 25.40 -21.13
CA SER A 63 -9.80 24.85 -22.05
C SER A 63 -8.83 25.95 -22.52
N ASP A 64 -7.68 26.06 -21.86
CA ASP A 64 -6.57 26.89 -22.27
C ASP A 64 -5.90 26.23 -23.49
N LEU A 65 -5.51 27.03 -24.48
CA LEU A 65 -4.85 26.55 -25.70
C LEU A 65 -3.36 26.20 -25.47
N HIS A 66 -2.77 26.62 -24.34
CA HIS A 66 -1.39 26.31 -23.94
C HIS A 66 -1.30 25.15 -22.96
N ALA A 67 -2.42 24.80 -22.32
CA ALA A 67 -2.60 23.63 -21.48
C ALA A 67 -2.47 22.35 -22.33
N ARG A 68 -1.41 21.58 -22.10
CA ARG A 68 -1.28 20.25 -22.72
C ARG A 68 -1.98 19.22 -21.85
N PRO A 69 -2.68 18.23 -22.45
CA PRO A 69 -3.07 17.02 -21.73
C PRO A 69 -1.85 16.39 -21.06
N PHE A 70 -2.06 15.55 -20.05
CA PHE A 70 -0.98 14.73 -19.50
C PHE A 70 -0.47 13.82 -20.63
N ASP A 71 0.66 14.16 -21.23
CA ASP A 71 1.14 13.60 -22.52
C ASP A 71 2.38 12.72 -22.35
N LYS A 72 2.70 12.34 -21.11
CA LYS A 72 3.92 11.63 -20.74
C LYS A 72 3.59 10.26 -20.16
N GLN A 73 4.01 9.18 -20.81
CA GLN A 73 3.92 7.87 -20.20
C GLN A 73 5.03 7.66 -19.16
N VAL A 74 4.65 7.60 -17.89
CA VAL A 74 5.59 7.30 -16.80
C VAL A 74 5.81 5.78 -16.69
N ARG A 75 7.08 5.35 -16.62
CA ARG A 75 7.47 3.94 -16.51
C ARG A 75 8.61 3.85 -15.52
N GLY A 76 8.32 3.38 -14.31
CA GLY A 76 9.35 3.27 -13.30
C GLY A 76 8.92 2.63 -11.99
N ALA A 77 9.53 3.08 -10.90
CA ALA A 77 9.31 2.51 -9.57
C ALA A 77 9.15 3.62 -8.53
N ASN A 78 8.59 3.25 -7.40
CA ASN A 78 8.56 4.08 -6.21
C ASN A 78 9.92 4.02 -5.48
N LEU A 79 10.26 5.07 -4.73
CA LEU A 79 11.38 5.10 -3.78
C LEU A 79 10.89 4.89 -2.33
N GLY A 80 10.03 3.89 -2.12
CA GLY A 80 9.43 3.54 -0.84
C GLY A 80 10.43 3.06 0.21
N GLY A 81 10.02 3.13 1.48
CA GLY A 81 10.86 2.86 2.64
C GLY A 81 12.03 3.83 2.81
N TRP A 82 12.09 4.94 2.07
CA TRP A 82 13.21 5.90 2.13
C TRP A 82 12.98 7.00 3.16
N PHE A 83 12.14 7.99 2.84
CA PHE A 83 11.83 9.11 3.75
C PHE A 83 10.65 8.84 4.68
N VAL A 84 9.76 7.94 4.26
CA VAL A 84 8.70 7.38 5.08
C VAL A 84 9.05 5.91 5.30
N LEU A 85 9.27 5.55 6.57
CA LEU A 85 9.70 4.20 6.93
C LEU A 85 8.51 3.24 6.95
N GLU A 86 8.69 2.11 6.29
CA GLU A 86 7.77 0.98 6.33
C GLU A 86 8.51 -0.25 6.88
N PRO A 87 8.06 -0.82 8.01
CA PRO A 87 8.77 -1.91 8.67
C PRO A 87 9.01 -3.13 7.78
N TRP A 88 8.11 -3.42 6.85
CA TRP A 88 8.22 -4.57 5.97
C TRP A 88 9.21 -4.37 4.80
N ILE A 89 9.49 -3.12 4.40
CA ILE A 89 10.48 -2.78 3.37
C ILE A 89 11.89 -2.79 3.97
N THR A 90 12.05 -2.18 5.14
CA THR A 90 13.33 -2.02 5.87
C THR A 90 13.28 -2.61 7.28
N PRO A 91 13.01 -3.93 7.43
CA PRO A 91 12.84 -4.56 8.74
C PRO A 91 14.07 -4.48 9.63
N SER A 92 15.28 -4.30 9.07
CA SER A 92 16.51 -4.14 9.86
C SER A 92 16.48 -2.95 10.82
N LEU A 93 15.78 -1.87 10.45
CA LEU A 93 15.57 -0.70 11.32
C LEU A 93 14.60 -1.01 12.47
N PHE A 94 13.73 -2.02 12.30
CA PHE A 94 12.67 -2.33 13.25
C PHE A 94 12.94 -3.55 14.14
N TYR A 95 13.88 -4.43 13.77
CA TYR A 95 14.28 -5.56 14.63
C TYR A 95 14.69 -5.13 16.04
N GLN A 96 15.22 -3.91 16.19
CA GLN A 96 15.60 -3.36 17.49
C GLN A 96 14.42 -3.11 18.43
N PHE A 97 13.17 -3.18 17.95
CA PHE A 97 11.94 -3.03 18.72
C PHE A 97 11.25 -4.38 18.99
N LEU A 98 11.86 -5.50 18.61
CA LEU A 98 11.46 -6.82 19.07
C LEU A 98 11.85 -7.03 20.53
N ASP A 99 11.09 -7.85 21.26
CA ASP A 99 11.39 -8.18 22.65
C ASP A 99 11.54 -6.96 23.59
N THR A 100 10.86 -5.85 23.29
CA THR A 100 10.85 -4.65 24.14
C THR A 100 10.20 -4.92 25.49
N GLN A 101 9.22 -5.83 25.55
CA GLN A 101 8.61 -6.27 26.81
C GLN A 101 9.64 -6.90 27.76
N GLU A 102 10.55 -7.73 27.24
CA GLU A 102 11.61 -8.34 28.04
C GLU A 102 12.64 -7.29 28.50
N ARG A 103 12.99 -6.34 27.62
CA ARG A 103 14.04 -5.35 27.88
C ARG A 103 13.58 -4.17 28.76
N PHE A 104 12.33 -3.74 28.64
CA PHE A 104 11.85 -2.48 29.21
C PHE A 104 10.63 -2.63 30.13
N GLY A 105 10.08 -3.84 30.30
CA GLY A 105 8.94 -4.08 31.18
C GLY A 105 7.76 -3.17 30.83
N ASP A 106 7.24 -2.45 31.82
CA ASP A 106 6.07 -1.56 31.65
C ASP A 106 6.30 -0.41 30.65
N LYS A 107 7.55 -0.08 30.33
CA LYS A 107 7.90 0.95 29.33
C LYS A 107 7.96 0.42 27.91
N ALA A 108 7.64 -0.85 27.67
CA ALA A 108 7.76 -1.47 26.36
C ALA A 108 6.96 -0.74 25.27
N LEU A 109 5.76 -0.25 25.60
CA LEU A 109 4.90 0.45 24.64
C LEU A 109 5.57 1.73 24.11
N GLU A 110 6.11 2.55 25.01
CA GLU A 110 6.86 3.77 24.66
C GLU A 110 8.19 3.48 23.95
N LYS A 111 8.66 2.22 24.01
CA LYS A 111 9.93 1.78 23.46
C LYS A 111 9.78 0.87 22.24
N THR A 112 8.57 0.71 21.71
CA THR A 112 8.29 -0.09 20.51
C THR A 112 7.90 0.83 19.38
N ALA A 113 8.61 0.76 18.26
CA ALA A 113 8.24 1.45 17.04
C ALA A 113 7.61 0.49 16.04
N MET A 114 6.55 0.95 15.39
CA MET A 114 5.79 0.25 14.34
C MET A 114 5.65 1.09 13.06
N ASP A 115 6.05 2.35 13.11
CA ASP A 115 5.97 3.32 12.02
C ASP A 115 7.00 4.44 12.23
N MET A 116 7.07 5.40 11.31
CA MET A 116 8.00 6.53 11.38
C MET A 116 7.79 7.40 12.64
N HIS A 117 6.54 7.65 13.03
CA HIS A 117 6.20 8.45 14.20
C HIS A 117 6.75 7.82 15.48
N SER A 118 6.42 6.54 15.70
CA SER A 118 6.86 5.77 16.86
C SER A 118 8.37 5.48 16.84
N PHE A 119 9.00 5.43 15.66
CA PHE A 119 10.46 5.36 15.54
C PHE A 119 11.12 6.61 16.15
N CYS A 120 10.61 7.79 15.80
CA CYS A 120 11.09 9.06 16.35
C CYS A 120 10.82 9.18 17.86
N THR A 121 9.65 8.77 18.36
CA THR A 121 9.35 8.86 19.79
C THR A 121 10.12 7.85 20.63
N ALA A 122 10.23 6.59 20.19
CA ALA A 122 10.83 5.52 20.98
C ALA A 122 12.34 5.71 21.18
N LEU A 123 13.05 6.12 20.12
CA LEU A 123 14.49 6.37 20.14
C LEU A 123 14.84 7.79 20.63
N GLY A 124 13.94 8.75 20.42
CA GLY A 124 14.21 10.17 20.62
C GLY A 124 15.01 10.79 19.47
N LYS A 125 14.98 12.12 19.40
CA LYS A 125 15.46 12.90 18.25
C LYS A 125 16.87 12.56 17.79
N GLU A 126 17.83 12.55 18.71
CA GLU A 126 19.25 12.39 18.38
C GLU A 126 19.57 11.00 17.82
N GLU A 127 19.09 9.94 18.48
CA GLU A 127 19.37 8.57 18.05
C GLU A 127 18.56 8.19 16.80
N ALA A 128 17.29 8.61 16.72
CA ALA A 128 16.49 8.41 15.53
C ALA A 128 17.13 9.10 14.32
N ASN A 129 17.55 10.36 14.46
CA ASN A 129 18.19 11.10 13.37
C ASN A 129 19.53 10.48 12.96
N ARG A 130 20.35 10.02 13.92
CA ARG A 130 21.59 9.32 13.61
C ARG A 130 21.35 8.10 12.72
N GLN A 131 20.32 7.29 13.02
CA GLN A 131 19.97 6.12 12.22
C GLN A 131 19.37 6.53 10.87
N LEU A 132 18.46 7.51 10.85
CA LEU A 132 17.80 7.99 9.63
C LEU A 132 18.77 8.64 8.65
N ARG A 133 19.77 9.40 9.09
CA ARG A 133 20.79 9.97 8.19
C ARG A 133 21.64 8.89 7.51
N ILE A 134 21.96 7.81 8.24
CA ILE A 134 22.65 6.66 7.64
C ILE A 134 21.74 5.98 6.63
N HIS A 135 20.48 5.76 6.99
CA HIS A 135 19.48 5.18 6.10
C HIS A 135 19.30 6.01 4.83
N TYR A 136 19.07 7.31 4.95
CA TYR A 136 18.83 8.19 3.81
C TYR A 136 19.99 8.18 2.81
N ALA A 137 21.24 8.22 3.30
CA ALA A 137 22.43 8.19 2.46
C ALA A 137 22.68 6.84 1.76
N MET A 138 22.23 5.73 2.37
CA MET A 138 22.56 4.37 1.91
C MET A 138 21.40 3.66 1.20
N TRP A 139 20.16 4.11 1.42
CA TRP A 139 18.97 3.48 0.86
C TRP A 139 18.72 3.88 -0.59
N VAL A 140 18.95 5.13 -1.00
CA VAL A 140 18.87 5.49 -2.43
C VAL A 140 20.24 5.96 -2.90
N THR A 141 20.92 5.09 -3.62
CA THR A 141 22.29 5.32 -4.10
C THR A 141 22.34 5.64 -5.58
N GLU A 142 23.44 6.23 -6.04
CA GLU A 142 23.70 6.44 -7.47
C GLU A 142 23.64 5.12 -8.27
N ASP A 143 24.09 4.01 -7.67
CA ASP A 143 24.06 2.70 -8.31
C ASP A 143 22.63 2.20 -8.55
N ASP A 144 21.71 2.50 -7.64
CA ASP A 144 20.29 2.18 -7.81
C ASP A 144 19.71 2.96 -9.00
N LEU A 145 19.97 4.27 -9.08
CA LEU A 145 19.50 5.13 -10.18
C LEU A 145 20.09 4.71 -11.54
N ARG A 146 21.38 4.37 -11.57
CA ARG A 146 22.04 3.83 -12.77
C ARG A 146 21.37 2.55 -13.26
N LYS A 147 21.10 1.60 -12.36
CA LYS A 147 20.42 0.33 -12.71
C LYS A 147 18.99 0.55 -13.19
N MET A 148 18.27 1.48 -12.59
CA MET A 148 16.92 1.84 -13.05
C MET A 148 16.97 2.45 -14.45
N ALA A 149 17.88 3.39 -14.72
CA ALA A 149 18.10 3.95 -16.04
C ALA A 149 18.46 2.86 -17.08
N GLU A 150 19.33 1.91 -16.72
CA GLU A 150 19.70 0.77 -17.57
C GLU A 150 18.52 -0.17 -17.88
N ALA A 151 17.56 -0.29 -16.96
CA ALA A 151 16.30 -1.01 -17.17
C ALA A 151 15.28 -0.22 -17.99
N GLY A 152 15.60 1.01 -18.41
CA GLY A 152 14.73 1.89 -19.17
C GLY A 152 13.69 2.62 -18.32
N VAL A 153 13.91 2.77 -17.01
CA VAL A 153 13.07 3.62 -16.17
C VAL A 153 13.22 5.08 -16.60
N ASN A 154 12.10 5.76 -16.81
CA ASN A 154 12.07 7.17 -17.22
C ASN A 154 11.62 8.13 -16.10
N SER A 155 10.98 7.61 -15.06
CA SER A 155 10.42 8.40 -13.96
C SER A 155 10.45 7.60 -12.66
N LEU A 156 10.59 8.26 -11.52
CA LEU A 156 10.46 7.68 -10.18
C LEU A 156 9.43 8.46 -9.38
N ARG A 157 8.63 7.76 -8.58
CA ARG A 157 7.75 8.37 -7.58
C ARG A 157 8.45 8.36 -6.23
N VAL A 158 8.46 9.51 -5.55
CA VAL A 158 9.24 9.73 -4.33
C VAL A 158 8.32 10.04 -3.16
N PRO A 159 7.97 9.03 -2.34
CA PRO A 159 7.26 9.23 -1.09
C PRO A 159 8.01 10.15 -0.13
N VAL A 160 7.39 11.28 0.24
CA VAL A 160 7.90 12.25 1.22
C VAL A 160 6.87 12.49 2.31
N GLY A 161 7.32 12.72 3.54
CA GLY A 161 6.45 13.16 4.63
C GLY A 161 6.34 14.68 4.69
N ASP A 162 5.17 15.22 5.04
CA ASP A 162 4.99 16.67 5.18
C ASP A 162 5.94 17.28 6.24
N TRP A 163 6.25 16.52 7.28
CA TRP A 163 7.19 16.85 8.34
C TRP A 163 8.61 17.16 7.86
N MET A 164 8.99 16.72 6.66
CA MET A 164 10.28 17.08 6.05
C MET A 164 10.36 18.57 5.70
N PHE A 165 9.22 19.16 5.31
CA PHE A 165 9.14 20.52 4.80
C PHE A 165 8.52 21.48 5.82
N LYS A 166 7.61 20.98 6.66
CA LYS A 166 6.96 21.72 7.74
C LYS A 166 7.11 20.92 9.04
N PRO A 167 8.27 20.96 9.71
CA PRO A 167 8.54 20.10 10.86
C PRO A 167 7.60 20.33 12.06
N TYR A 168 7.14 19.24 12.65
CA TYR A 168 6.38 19.21 13.91
C TYR A 168 6.81 17.99 14.75
N GLU A 169 6.51 17.99 16.06
CA GLU A 169 6.85 16.86 16.94
C GLU A 169 6.06 15.60 16.56
N PRO A 170 6.66 14.40 16.59
CA PRO A 170 8.02 14.08 17.07
C PRO A 170 9.10 14.14 15.98
N TYR A 171 8.74 14.52 14.74
CA TYR A 171 9.63 14.49 13.58
C TYR A 171 10.69 15.60 13.59
N SER A 172 10.40 16.74 14.23
CA SER A 172 11.33 17.86 14.42
C SER A 172 12.63 17.42 15.11
N GLY A 173 13.76 17.51 14.41
CA GLY A 173 15.06 17.02 14.87
C GLY A 173 15.28 15.52 14.66
N CYS A 174 14.22 14.73 14.50
CA CYS A 174 14.32 13.31 14.14
C CYS A 174 14.65 13.14 12.65
N THR A 175 14.06 13.96 11.78
CA THR A 175 14.12 13.78 10.31
C THR A 175 15.02 14.79 9.59
N ASP A 176 15.73 15.64 10.33
CA ASP A 176 16.66 16.64 9.80
C ASP A 176 17.71 16.00 8.88
N GLY A 177 17.95 16.60 7.71
CA GLY A 177 18.80 16.04 6.66
C GLY A 177 18.04 15.35 5.52
N ALA A 178 16.74 15.07 5.68
CA ALA A 178 15.95 14.37 4.66
C ALA A 178 15.80 15.20 3.36
N VAL A 179 15.57 16.52 3.48
CA VAL A 179 15.42 17.40 2.32
C VAL A 179 16.73 17.52 1.53
N GLU A 180 17.87 17.57 2.21
CA GLU A 180 19.19 17.61 1.56
C GLU A 180 19.50 16.31 0.79
N GLU A 181 19.05 15.17 1.30
CA GLU A 181 19.16 13.88 0.60
C GLU A 181 18.22 13.80 -0.61
N LEU A 182 17.05 14.45 -0.55
CA LEU A 182 16.17 14.60 -1.70
C LEU A 182 16.82 15.48 -2.78
N ASP A 183 17.46 16.60 -2.42
CA ASP A 183 18.21 17.43 -3.37
C ASP A 183 19.29 16.60 -4.08
N ARG A 184 20.07 15.82 -3.30
CA ARG A 184 21.13 14.95 -3.85
C ARG A 184 20.57 13.96 -4.87
N VAL A 185 19.43 13.33 -4.58
CA VAL A 185 18.83 12.36 -5.51
C VAL A 185 18.16 13.04 -6.69
N ALA A 186 17.65 14.26 -6.54
CA ALA A 186 17.15 15.05 -7.67
C ALA A 186 18.28 15.36 -8.67
N ASP A 187 19.47 15.76 -8.20
CA ASP A 187 20.65 15.97 -9.04
C ASP A 187 21.07 14.67 -9.76
N LEU A 188 21.05 13.53 -9.06
CA LEU A 188 21.35 12.25 -9.67
C LEU A 188 20.28 11.82 -10.68
N ALA A 189 19.00 12.03 -10.39
CA ALA A 189 17.92 11.73 -11.32
C ALA A 189 18.07 12.55 -12.61
N GLN A 190 18.42 13.84 -12.49
CA GLN A 190 18.77 14.68 -13.65
C GLN A 190 19.95 14.08 -14.44
N LYS A 191 21.02 13.67 -13.76
CA LYS A 191 22.21 13.06 -14.39
C LYS A 191 21.85 11.82 -15.23
N TYR A 192 20.88 11.02 -14.78
CA TYR A 192 20.43 9.81 -15.46
C TYR A 192 19.21 10.02 -16.37
N ASN A 193 18.75 11.27 -16.54
CA ASN A 193 17.57 11.61 -17.32
C ASN A 193 16.31 10.85 -16.84
N ILE A 194 16.12 10.84 -15.52
CA ILE A 194 14.97 10.29 -14.82
C ILE A 194 14.20 11.45 -14.21
N ASP A 195 12.90 11.49 -14.43
CA ASP A 195 12.01 12.45 -13.78
C ASP A 195 11.59 11.98 -12.39
N LEU A 196 11.24 12.92 -11.50
CA LEU A 196 10.78 12.66 -10.15
C LEU A 196 9.38 13.26 -9.96
N LEU A 197 8.42 12.40 -9.65
CA LEU A 197 7.12 12.78 -9.09
C LEU A 197 7.25 12.79 -7.57
N LEU A 198 7.14 13.95 -6.94
CA LEU A 198 7.07 14.00 -5.49
C LEU A 198 5.67 13.62 -5.03
N ASP A 199 5.58 12.75 -4.04
CA ASP A 199 4.32 12.28 -3.47
C ASP A 199 4.31 12.57 -1.97
N ILE A 200 3.38 13.41 -1.50
CA ILE A 200 3.21 13.66 -0.07
C ILE A 200 2.49 12.45 0.54
N HIS A 201 3.33 11.51 0.97
CA HIS A 201 2.93 10.17 1.36
C HIS A 201 2.40 10.10 2.80
N GLY A 202 2.84 11.02 3.65
CA GLY A 202 2.39 11.16 5.03
C GLY A 202 1.98 12.59 5.34
N LEU A 203 0.74 12.77 5.78
CA LEU A 203 0.19 14.04 6.24
C LEU A 203 0.04 14.07 7.77
N ILE A 204 0.08 15.27 8.34
CA ILE A 204 -0.22 15.52 9.75
C ILE A 204 -1.55 14.89 10.16
N GLY A 205 -1.52 14.10 11.24
CA GLY A 205 -2.68 13.33 11.72
C GLY A 205 -2.95 12.03 10.97
N SER A 206 -2.22 11.72 9.89
CA SER A 206 -2.46 10.60 8.98
C SER A 206 -3.79 10.67 8.23
N GLN A 207 -3.70 10.57 6.90
CA GLN A 207 -4.82 10.58 5.98
C GLN A 207 -5.47 9.21 5.77
N ASN A 208 -4.87 8.13 6.29
CA ASN A 208 -5.34 6.76 6.04
C ASN A 208 -5.23 5.81 7.24
N GLY A 209 -4.50 6.22 8.29
CA GLY A 209 -4.25 5.43 9.49
C GLY A 209 -3.20 4.34 9.34
N PHE A 210 -2.60 4.14 8.16
CA PHE A 210 -1.59 3.11 7.92
C PHE A 210 -0.21 3.51 8.43
N ASP A 211 0.65 2.51 8.63
CA ASP A 211 2.08 2.73 8.95
C ASP A 211 2.78 3.51 7.82
N ASN A 212 2.40 3.28 6.56
CA ASN A 212 2.92 3.99 5.38
C ASN A 212 2.64 5.51 5.40
N SER A 213 1.66 6.00 6.16
CA SER A 213 1.46 7.46 6.34
C SER A 213 2.43 8.07 7.35
N GLY A 214 3.27 7.24 7.98
CA GLY A 214 4.15 7.58 9.08
C GLY A 214 3.52 7.45 10.46
N LYS A 215 2.18 7.32 10.58
CA LYS A 215 1.49 7.18 11.87
C LYS A 215 0.30 6.23 11.77
N SER A 216 0.46 5.04 12.34
CA SER A 216 -0.64 4.10 12.56
C SER A 216 -1.60 4.67 13.60
N SER A 217 -2.83 4.99 13.20
CA SER A 217 -3.82 5.59 14.09
C SER A 217 -4.54 4.53 14.92
N THR A 218 -5.02 4.89 16.12
CA THR A 218 -5.82 4.03 17.00
C THR A 218 -5.25 2.61 17.16
N VAL A 219 -4.26 2.43 18.04
CA VAL A 219 -3.62 1.14 18.30
C VAL A 219 -4.09 0.55 19.64
N LYS A 220 -4.53 -0.72 19.63
CA LYS A 220 -4.92 -1.46 20.84
C LYS A 220 -3.92 -2.58 21.12
N TRP A 221 -3.14 -2.44 22.19
CA TRP A 221 -2.17 -3.45 22.60
C TRP A 221 -2.85 -4.72 23.14
N THR A 222 -2.46 -5.90 22.63
CA THR A 222 -3.10 -7.18 22.96
C THR A 222 -2.27 -8.09 23.87
N SER A 223 -0.94 -7.92 23.92
CA SER A 223 -0.05 -8.74 24.74
C SER A 223 0.40 -8.09 26.06
N THR A 224 -0.29 -7.05 26.52
CA THR A 224 0.00 -6.41 27.81
C THR A 224 -0.61 -7.23 28.97
N MET A 225 0.21 -8.15 29.51
CA MET A 225 0.07 -8.90 30.77
C MET A 225 -0.60 -10.31 30.78
N SER A 226 0.21 -11.28 31.22
CA SER A 226 -0.05 -12.54 31.96
C SER A 226 -0.84 -13.73 31.38
N THR A 227 -1.12 -13.84 30.08
CA THR A 227 -1.77 -15.07 29.55
C THR A 227 -1.16 -15.69 28.28
N GLN A 228 -0.17 -15.06 27.67
CA GLN A 228 0.54 -15.57 26.48
C GLN A 228 2.05 -15.62 26.75
N PRO A 229 2.83 -16.49 26.07
CA PRO A 229 4.26 -16.62 26.34
C PRO A 229 4.98 -15.28 26.13
N ILE A 230 5.82 -14.94 27.10
CA ILE A 230 6.65 -13.74 27.20
C ILE A 230 7.51 -13.58 25.93
N GLY A 231 7.55 -12.39 25.32
CA GLY A 231 8.47 -12.07 24.23
C GLY A 231 8.06 -10.83 23.43
N THR A 232 6.99 -10.91 22.64
CA THR A 232 6.67 -9.89 21.63
C THR A 232 5.50 -8.98 22.02
N THR A 233 5.72 -7.67 21.90
CA THR A 233 4.67 -6.64 21.99
C THR A 233 3.86 -6.67 20.70
N MET A 234 2.57 -7.01 20.80
CA MET A 234 1.62 -7.14 19.68
C MET A 234 0.45 -6.20 19.88
N PHE A 235 -0.13 -5.74 18.77
CA PHE A 235 -1.29 -4.86 18.78
C PHE A 235 -2.32 -5.26 17.72
N GLU A 236 -3.53 -4.73 17.89
CA GLU A 236 -4.59 -4.68 16.88
C GLU A 236 -4.72 -3.22 16.42
N HIS A 237 -4.68 -3.01 15.12
CA HIS A 237 -4.87 -1.69 14.51
C HIS A 237 -6.04 -1.69 13.52
N TRP A 238 -6.08 -2.63 12.58
CA TRP A 238 -7.06 -2.64 11.48
C TRP A 238 -8.54 -2.52 11.88
N PRO A 239 -9.04 -3.23 12.92
CA PRO A 239 -10.45 -3.13 13.30
C PRO A 239 -10.83 -1.79 13.94
N VAL A 240 -9.85 -1.00 14.37
CA VAL A 240 -10.04 0.24 15.14
C VAL A 240 -9.41 1.46 14.44
N ARG A 241 -8.82 1.26 13.26
CA ARG A 241 -8.15 2.28 12.44
C ARG A 241 -9.04 3.50 12.20
N SER A 242 -8.42 4.68 12.21
CA SER A 242 -9.03 5.97 11.85
C SER A 242 -8.10 6.81 10.96
N ALA A 243 -8.51 7.99 10.52
CA ALA A 243 -7.59 8.92 9.85
C ALA A 243 -7.83 10.35 10.38
N GLU A 244 -6.90 10.87 11.17
CA GLU A 244 -7.08 12.11 11.94
C GLU A 244 -6.71 13.38 11.13
N TRP A 245 -6.17 13.22 9.91
CA TRP A 245 -5.90 14.35 9.03
C TRP A 245 -7.16 15.17 8.73
N ALA A 246 -8.24 14.50 8.32
CA ALA A 246 -9.51 15.17 7.99
C ALA A 246 -10.27 15.64 9.23
N GLY A 247 -10.10 14.99 10.37
CA GLY A 247 -10.70 15.37 11.66
C GLY A 247 -10.98 14.20 12.57
N GLU A 248 -11.85 14.39 13.56
CA GLU A 248 -12.23 13.35 14.51
C GLU A 248 -13.23 12.38 13.86
N PHE A 249 -12.85 11.11 13.75
CA PHE A 249 -13.67 10.06 13.15
C PHE A 249 -14.44 9.27 14.22
N ASP A 250 -15.74 9.10 14.02
CA ASP A 250 -16.58 8.27 14.86
C ASP A 250 -16.80 6.88 14.22
N PRO A 251 -16.27 5.80 14.81
CA PRO A 251 -16.43 4.46 14.27
C PRO A 251 -17.86 3.92 14.39
N GLU A 252 -18.73 4.46 15.25
CA GLU A 252 -20.11 4.00 15.37
C GLU A 252 -20.98 4.49 14.21
N SER A 253 -20.87 5.76 13.85
CA SER A 253 -21.59 6.34 12.69
C SER A 253 -20.87 6.13 11.36
N GLY A 254 -19.56 5.87 11.37
CA GLY A 254 -18.73 5.80 10.16
C GLY A 254 -18.50 7.16 9.52
N THR A 255 -18.53 8.24 10.30
CA THR A 255 -18.44 9.63 9.80
C THR A 255 -17.48 10.49 10.62
N TYR A 256 -17.07 11.62 10.05
CA TYR A 256 -16.28 12.63 10.77
C TYR A 256 -17.18 13.55 11.59
N LEU A 257 -16.95 13.60 12.91
CA LEU A 257 -17.67 14.49 13.83
C LEU A 257 -17.26 15.95 13.68
N THR A 258 -15.98 16.17 13.35
CA THR A 258 -15.40 17.50 13.15
C THR A 258 -14.46 17.47 11.95
N ILE A 259 -14.26 18.64 11.32
CA ILE A 259 -13.26 18.83 10.26
C ILE A 259 -12.07 19.61 10.84
N ASN A 260 -10.87 19.10 10.62
CA ASN A 260 -9.63 19.73 11.08
C ASN A 260 -9.01 20.60 9.99
N TYR A 261 -9.45 21.86 9.92
CA TYR A 261 -8.91 22.82 8.95
C TYR A 261 -7.45 23.21 9.20
N GLU A 262 -6.94 23.07 10.42
CA GLU A 262 -5.52 23.35 10.72
C GLU A 262 -4.60 22.32 10.06
N HIS A 263 -4.95 21.03 10.10
CA HIS A 263 -4.23 19.97 9.38
C HIS A 263 -4.29 20.18 7.86
N MET A 264 -5.46 20.57 7.35
CA MET A 264 -5.66 20.88 5.94
C MET A 264 -4.75 22.03 5.48
N MET A 265 -4.71 23.12 6.25
CA MET A 265 -3.88 24.28 5.95
C MET A 265 -2.40 23.97 6.07
N HIS A 266 -1.97 23.19 7.07
CA HIS A 266 -0.61 22.68 7.17
C HIS A 266 -0.21 21.92 5.88
N SER A 267 -1.09 21.05 5.40
CA SER A 267 -0.84 20.26 4.19
C SER A 267 -0.76 21.13 2.93
N LEU A 268 -1.59 22.18 2.82
CA LEU A 268 -1.52 23.16 1.73
C LEU A 268 -0.25 24.01 1.79
N ASP A 269 0.22 24.35 2.99
CA ASP A 269 1.49 25.04 3.22
C ASP A 269 2.69 24.16 2.81
N THR A 270 2.63 22.86 3.09
CA THR A 270 3.63 21.89 2.64
C THR A 270 3.70 21.85 1.12
N VAL A 271 2.55 21.81 0.42
CA VAL A 271 2.49 21.90 -1.06
C VAL A 271 3.22 23.15 -1.55
N VAL A 272 2.94 24.33 -0.97
CA VAL A 272 3.61 25.58 -1.35
C VAL A 272 5.12 25.49 -1.13
N THR A 273 5.54 24.97 0.02
CA THR A 273 6.96 24.85 0.41
C THR A 273 7.74 23.96 -0.57
N ILE A 274 7.15 22.81 -0.96
CA ILE A 274 7.73 21.89 -1.94
C ILE A 274 7.88 22.58 -3.30
N VAL A 275 6.81 23.22 -3.79
CA VAL A 275 6.79 23.86 -5.11
C VAL A 275 7.80 25.00 -5.16
N GLU A 276 7.85 25.87 -4.14
CA GLU A 276 8.81 26.99 -4.09
C GLU A 276 10.26 26.52 -4.10
N ARG A 277 10.55 25.36 -3.49
CA ARG A 277 11.90 24.79 -3.49
C ARG A 277 12.28 24.19 -4.85
N TYR A 278 11.38 23.43 -5.46
CA TYR A 278 11.73 22.51 -6.54
C TYR A 278 11.19 22.89 -7.92
N ALA A 279 10.32 23.90 -8.06
CA ALA A 279 9.70 24.27 -9.34
C ALA A 279 10.69 24.47 -10.51
N THR A 280 11.90 24.90 -10.20
CA THR A 280 12.97 25.16 -11.18
C THR A 280 13.92 23.97 -11.38
N HIS A 281 13.82 22.93 -10.56
CA HIS A 281 14.67 21.74 -10.66
C HIS A 281 14.22 20.87 -11.85
N PRO A 282 15.08 20.62 -12.85
CA PRO A 282 14.67 20.01 -14.12
C PRO A 282 14.24 18.55 -14.00
N ALA A 283 14.71 17.81 -12.99
CA ALA A 283 14.25 16.45 -12.75
C ALA A 283 12.87 16.38 -12.07
N ILE A 284 12.42 17.41 -11.37
CA ILE A 284 11.14 17.35 -10.62
C ILE A 284 10.05 17.96 -11.50
N PHE A 285 9.13 17.10 -11.94
CA PHE A 285 8.16 17.44 -12.97
C PHE A 285 6.72 17.54 -12.46
N GLY A 286 6.46 17.18 -11.20
CA GLY A 286 5.11 17.17 -10.66
C GLY A 286 5.03 16.84 -9.18
N LEU A 287 3.80 16.91 -8.68
CA LEU A 287 3.44 16.66 -7.28
C LEU A 287 2.13 15.87 -7.20
N GLU A 288 2.11 14.90 -6.30
CA GLU A 288 0.92 14.29 -5.73
C GLU A 288 0.74 14.83 -4.30
N PRO A 289 -0.37 15.53 -3.98
CA PRO A 289 -0.49 16.27 -2.72
C PRO A 289 -0.90 15.38 -1.53
N ALA A 290 -1.41 14.16 -1.77
CA ALA A 290 -1.74 13.21 -0.73
C ALA A 290 -1.80 11.78 -1.29
N ASN A 291 -1.00 10.89 -0.73
CA ASN A 291 -1.10 9.46 -0.97
C ASN A 291 -2.30 8.84 -0.24
N GLU A 292 -3.04 7.95 -0.90
CA GLU A 292 -4.02 7.05 -0.26
C GLU A 292 -4.98 7.67 0.78
N PRO A 293 -5.62 8.85 0.60
CA PRO A 293 -6.60 9.31 1.58
C PRO A 293 -7.70 8.27 1.79
N TRP A 294 -8.05 7.99 3.06
CA TRP A 294 -8.98 6.92 3.41
C TRP A 294 -10.31 7.04 2.66
N GLU A 295 -10.89 5.92 2.23
CA GLU A 295 -12.18 5.88 1.51
C GLU A 295 -13.31 6.63 2.24
N LEU A 296 -13.30 6.62 3.58
CA LEU A 296 -14.28 7.30 4.42
C LEU A 296 -14.04 8.81 4.56
N THR A 297 -12.94 9.34 4.01
CA THR A 297 -12.73 10.78 3.91
C THR A 297 -13.86 11.39 3.06
N PRO A 298 -14.58 12.42 3.55
CA PRO A 298 -15.64 13.06 2.80
C PRO A 298 -15.13 13.54 1.43
N ILE A 299 -15.70 13.02 0.34
CA ILE A 299 -15.14 13.23 -1.00
C ILE A 299 -15.13 14.70 -1.41
N ASP A 300 -16.13 15.48 -0.97
CA ASP A 300 -16.20 16.91 -1.27
C ASP A 300 -15.09 17.70 -0.57
N LEU A 301 -14.77 17.34 0.69
CA LEU A 301 -13.65 17.91 1.43
C LEU A 301 -12.32 17.59 0.74
N LEU A 302 -12.15 16.33 0.29
CA LEU A 302 -10.94 15.90 -0.40
C LEU A 302 -10.77 16.61 -1.75
N LYS A 303 -11.83 16.73 -2.54
CA LYS A 303 -11.82 17.48 -3.80
C LYS A 303 -11.53 18.97 -3.58
N GLU A 304 -12.07 19.56 -2.52
CA GLU A 304 -11.75 20.94 -2.15
C GLU A 304 -10.26 21.10 -1.81
N TYR A 305 -9.68 20.15 -1.08
CA TYR A 305 -8.23 20.11 -0.80
C TYR A 305 -7.40 20.03 -2.08
N TYR A 306 -7.69 19.05 -2.95
CA TYR A 306 -7.00 18.88 -4.23
C TYR A 306 -7.13 20.12 -5.11
N TRP A 307 -8.31 20.73 -5.18
CA TRP A 307 -8.53 21.97 -5.92
C TRP A 307 -7.68 23.13 -5.38
N LYS A 308 -7.62 23.27 -4.04
CA LYS A 308 -6.80 24.27 -3.36
C LYS A 308 -5.30 24.03 -3.54
N ALA A 309 -4.85 22.78 -3.58
CA ALA A 309 -3.46 22.41 -3.83
C ALA A 309 -3.08 22.65 -5.29
N TYR A 310 -3.92 22.23 -6.24
CA TYR A 310 -3.73 22.43 -7.67
C TYR A 310 -3.52 23.91 -8.02
N LYS A 311 -4.41 24.80 -7.55
CA LYS A 311 -4.29 26.24 -7.80
C LYS A 311 -3.00 26.83 -7.23
N ARG A 312 -2.57 26.39 -6.05
CA ARG A 312 -1.31 26.84 -5.42
C ARG A 312 -0.08 26.35 -6.19
N MET A 313 -0.09 25.11 -6.64
CA MET A 313 0.97 24.53 -7.46
C MET A 313 1.06 25.27 -8.80
N LYS A 314 -0.04 25.35 -9.56
CA LYS A 314 -0.05 25.99 -10.88
C LYS A 314 0.31 27.47 -10.84
N ALA A 315 0.05 28.16 -9.73
CA ALA A 315 0.47 29.54 -9.56
C ALA A 315 2.00 29.75 -9.51
N ARG A 316 2.76 28.71 -9.16
CA ARG A 316 4.22 28.77 -8.95
C ARG A 316 4.99 27.88 -9.93
N ALA A 317 4.40 26.78 -10.34
CA ALA A 317 4.92 25.80 -11.29
C ALA A 317 3.83 25.43 -12.32
N PRO A 318 3.49 26.34 -13.25
CA PRO A 318 2.43 26.09 -14.24
C PRO A 318 2.72 24.89 -15.15
N HIS A 319 4.00 24.53 -15.34
CA HIS A 319 4.47 23.39 -16.13
C HIS A 319 4.43 22.04 -15.41
N TRP A 320 4.19 22.01 -14.10
CA TRP A 320 4.19 20.78 -13.33
C TRP A 320 2.93 19.94 -13.56
N LYS A 321 3.10 18.62 -13.54
CA LYS A 321 2.01 17.66 -13.49
C LYS A 321 1.42 17.60 -12.08
N PHE A 322 0.09 17.53 -11.98
CA PHE A 322 -0.63 17.39 -10.73
C PHE A 322 -1.32 16.03 -10.68
N VAL A 323 -0.86 15.16 -9.81
CA VAL A 323 -1.40 13.81 -9.68
C VAL A 323 -2.29 13.76 -8.45
N ILE A 324 -3.43 13.08 -8.51
CA ILE A 324 -4.36 12.93 -7.37
C ILE A 324 -4.66 11.45 -7.13
N HIS A 325 -4.48 10.97 -5.91
CA HIS A 325 -4.91 9.63 -5.54
C HIS A 325 -6.44 9.50 -5.54
N ASP A 326 -6.96 8.36 -6.04
CA ASP A 326 -8.40 8.05 -6.18
C ASP A 326 -9.16 7.81 -4.87
N SER A 327 -8.46 7.83 -3.73
CA SER A 327 -9.00 7.60 -2.38
C SER A 327 -9.77 6.28 -2.26
N PHE A 328 -9.24 5.22 -2.88
CA PHE A 328 -9.85 3.88 -2.96
C PHE A 328 -11.20 3.86 -3.70
N ARG A 329 -11.52 4.93 -4.44
CA ARG A 329 -12.77 5.12 -5.17
C ARG A 329 -12.49 5.26 -6.66
N PHE A 330 -11.93 4.22 -7.27
CA PHE A 330 -11.63 4.20 -8.70
C PHE A 330 -12.92 4.04 -9.53
N GLY A 331 -13.37 5.11 -10.19
CA GLY A 331 -14.54 5.06 -11.06
C GLY A 331 -15.02 6.42 -11.54
N VAL A 332 -15.65 6.42 -12.72
CA VAL A 332 -16.12 7.63 -13.41
C VAL A 332 -17.15 8.40 -12.58
N GLN A 333 -17.98 7.70 -11.81
CA GLN A 333 -18.99 8.27 -10.93
C GLN A 333 -18.39 9.19 -9.85
N TYR A 334 -17.12 8.99 -9.48
CA TYR A 334 -16.44 9.80 -8.47
C TYR A 334 -15.64 10.93 -9.10
N TRP A 335 -14.90 10.66 -10.18
CA TRP A 335 -13.83 11.56 -10.63
C TRP A 335 -14.10 12.26 -11.97
N SER A 336 -15.02 11.77 -12.82
CA SER A 336 -15.15 12.26 -14.20
C SER A 336 -15.65 13.70 -14.33
N GLN A 337 -16.27 14.26 -13.28
CA GLN A 337 -16.75 15.64 -13.25
C GLN A 337 -15.79 16.59 -12.52
N PHE A 338 -14.74 16.07 -11.89
CA PHE A 338 -13.78 16.86 -11.14
C PHE A 338 -12.61 17.28 -12.05
N MET A 339 -12.20 18.55 -11.97
CA MET A 339 -11.06 19.10 -12.73
C MET A 339 -11.18 18.95 -14.26
N VAL A 340 -12.41 18.85 -14.77
CA VAL A 340 -12.66 18.80 -16.22
C VAL A 340 -12.05 20.03 -16.89
N GLY A 341 -11.28 19.80 -17.96
CA GLY A 341 -10.60 20.83 -18.73
C GLY A 341 -9.34 21.40 -18.09
N CYS A 342 -8.92 20.92 -16.91
CA CYS A 342 -7.69 21.36 -16.28
C CYS A 342 -6.45 20.69 -16.90
N PRO A 343 -5.39 21.44 -17.25
CA PRO A 343 -4.13 20.87 -17.77
C PRO A 343 -3.40 19.98 -16.79
N ASP A 344 -2.58 19.08 -17.35
CA ASP A 344 -1.52 18.35 -16.64
C ASP A 344 -1.97 17.58 -15.40
N ILE A 345 -3.25 17.22 -15.33
CA ILE A 345 -3.78 16.37 -14.27
C ILE A 345 -3.67 14.89 -14.62
N ALA A 346 -3.51 14.04 -13.61
CA ALA A 346 -3.74 12.61 -13.72
C ALA A 346 -4.33 12.07 -12.41
N LEU A 347 -5.14 11.03 -12.52
CA LEU A 347 -5.62 10.23 -11.41
C LEU A 347 -4.61 9.10 -11.16
N ASP A 348 -4.15 8.98 -9.92
CA ASP A 348 -3.39 7.84 -9.43
C ASP A 348 -4.34 6.79 -8.87
N THR A 349 -4.13 5.54 -9.26
CA THR A 349 -4.82 4.36 -8.72
C THR A 349 -3.82 3.27 -8.34
N HIS A 350 -4.06 2.63 -7.20
CA HIS A 350 -3.20 1.60 -6.65
C HIS A 350 -3.82 0.21 -6.88
N ILE A 351 -3.12 -0.66 -7.61
CA ILE A 351 -3.66 -1.95 -8.06
C ILE A 351 -2.81 -3.12 -7.55
N TYR A 352 -3.31 -3.72 -6.46
CA TYR A 352 -2.69 -4.87 -5.80
C TYR A 352 -3.55 -6.13 -5.87
N GLN A 353 -2.88 -7.28 -5.90
CA GLN A 353 -3.52 -8.59 -5.84
C GLN A 353 -3.16 -9.37 -4.57
N ALA A 354 -2.30 -8.80 -3.71
CA ALA A 354 -1.80 -9.45 -2.50
C ALA A 354 -2.92 -9.75 -1.50
N TRP A 355 -3.90 -8.85 -1.39
CA TRP A 355 -5.04 -8.96 -0.48
C TRP A 355 -6.29 -9.61 -1.09
N MET A 356 -6.22 -10.12 -2.33
CA MET A 356 -7.35 -10.84 -2.95
C MET A 356 -7.60 -12.18 -2.26
N ALA A 357 -8.80 -12.75 -2.43
CA ALA A 357 -9.03 -14.14 -2.01
C ALA A 357 -8.05 -15.10 -2.72
N PRO A 358 -7.62 -16.19 -2.08
CA PRO A 358 -6.74 -17.16 -2.72
C PRO A 358 -7.35 -17.69 -4.03
N GLY A 359 -6.59 -17.60 -5.10
CA GLY A 359 -6.99 -18.00 -6.45
C GLY A 359 -5.94 -18.86 -7.15
N THR A 360 -6.32 -19.39 -8.30
CA THR A 360 -5.41 -20.07 -9.23
C THR A 360 -4.49 -19.06 -9.94
N ARG A 361 -3.46 -19.56 -10.62
CA ARG A 361 -2.62 -18.72 -11.50
C ARG A 361 -3.46 -18.00 -12.57
N SER A 362 -4.47 -18.69 -13.11
CA SER A 362 -5.38 -18.14 -14.11
C SER A 362 -6.22 -16.99 -13.55
N ASP A 363 -6.62 -17.04 -12.28
CA ASP A 363 -7.36 -15.96 -11.63
C ASP A 363 -6.53 -14.68 -11.56
N TYR A 364 -5.29 -14.76 -11.06
CA TYR A 364 -4.40 -13.60 -11.01
C TYR A 364 -4.08 -13.06 -12.41
N PHE A 365 -3.92 -13.93 -13.40
CA PHE A 365 -3.68 -13.54 -14.79
C PHE A 365 -4.89 -12.84 -15.42
N SER A 366 -6.09 -13.41 -15.26
CA SER A 366 -7.33 -12.82 -15.78
C SER A 366 -7.62 -11.49 -15.11
N ASN A 367 -7.53 -11.43 -13.78
CA ASN A 367 -7.72 -10.20 -13.04
C ASN A 367 -6.73 -9.12 -13.50
N ALA A 368 -5.44 -9.45 -13.68
CA ALA A 368 -4.43 -8.51 -14.16
C ALA A 368 -4.78 -7.95 -15.56
N CYS A 369 -5.26 -8.80 -16.48
CA CYS A 369 -5.68 -8.38 -17.81
C CYS A 369 -6.94 -7.50 -17.80
N GLN A 370 -7.86 -7.74 -16.87
CA GLN A 370 -9.14 -7.04 -16.77
C GLN A 370 -9.02 -5.60 -16.24
N GLN A 371 -7.93 -5.28 -15.54
CA GLN A 371 -7.68 -3.91 -15.04
C GLN A 371 -7.71 -2.84 -16.14
N LYS A 372 -7.41 -3.22 -17.39
CA LYS A 372 -7.43 -2.30 -18.54
C LYS A 372 -8.80 -1.68 -18.79
N TYR A 373 -9.89 -2.36 -18.44
CA TYR A 373 -11.23 -1.86 -18.73
C TYR A 373 -11.59 -0.67 -17.84
N GLY A 374 -11.35 -0.78 -16.53
CA GLY A 374 -11.54 0.35 -15.61
C GLY A 374 -10.62 1.54 -15.94
N ILE A 375 -9.37 1.26 -16.32
CA ILE A 375 -8.43 2.30 -16.79
C ILE A 375 -8.97 2.96 -18.06
N ALA A 376 -9.41 2.19 -19.05
CA ALA A 376 -9.95 2.72 -20.29
C ALA A 376 -11.23 3.54 -20.07
N ASP A 377 -12.12 3.14 -19.17
CA ASP A 377 -13.33 3.90 -18.84
C ASP A 377 -13.00 5.30 -18.31
N MET A 378 -12.01 5.41 -17.42
CA MET A 378 -11.53 6.69 -16.92
C MET A 378 -10.87 7.54 -18.01
N GLU A 379 -9.97 6.95 -18.80
CA GLU A 379 -9.29 7.61 -19.93
C GLU A 379 -10.30 8.16 -20.96
N ASN A 380 -11.36 7.41 -21.25
CA ASN A 380 -12.44 7.82 -22.15
C ASN A 380 -13.23 9.03 -21.64
N THR A 381 -13.18 9.34 -20.34
CA THR A 381 -13.76 10.55 -19.75
C THR A 381 -12.79 11.73 -19.68
N ALA A 382 -11.64 11.64 -20.37
CA ALA A 382 -10.56 12.62 -20.36
C ALA A 382 -9.92 12.82 -18.96
N MET A 383 -9.90 11.76 -18.15
CA MET A 383 -9.14 11.68 -16.90
C MET A 383 -7.95 10.72 -17.11
N PRO A 384 -6.73 11.24 -17.38
CA PRO A 384 -5.53 10.42 -17.50
C PRO A 384 -5.29 9.59 -16.25
N VAL A 385 -4.94 8.31 -16.40
CA VAL A 385 -4.70 7.39 -15.29
C VAL A 385 -3.25 6.97 -15.23
N ILE A 386 -2.65 7.07 -14.06
CA ILE A 386 -1.37 6.45 -13.71
C ILE A 386 -1.66 5.34 -12.72
N VAL A 387 -1.09 4.16 -12.93
CA VAL A 387 -1.07 3.12 -11.88
C VAL A 387 0.13 3.37 -10.99
N GLY A 388 0.00 4.28 -10.02
CA GLY A 388 1.13 4.79 -9.24
C GLY A 388 1.65 3.82 -8.20
N GLU A 389 0.87 2.79 -7.88
CA GLU A 389 1.37 1.64 -7.13
C GLU A 389 0.80 0.31 -7.61
N TRP A 390 1.69 -0.66 -7.78
CA TRP A 390 1.35 -2.06 -8.05
C TRP A 390 2.58 -2.94 -7.80
N SER A 391 2.35 -4.22 -7.51
CA SER A 391 3.43 -5.20 -7.36
C SER A 391 3.11 -6.52 -8.05
N LEU A 392 4.02 -7.50 -7.94
CA LEU A 392 3.75 -8.90 -8.32
C LEU A 392 3.32 -9.75 -7.10
N GLY A 393 3.10 -9.13 -5.93
CA GLY A 393 2.57 -9.80 -4.75
C GLY A 393 1.17 -10.35 -5.01
N THR A 394 0.97 -11.63 -4.71
CA THR A 394 -0.33 -12.32 -4.81
C THR A 394 -0.79 -12.90 -3.47
N ASP A 395 -0.04 -12.58 -2.41
CA ASP A 395 -0.24 -13.02 -1.04
C ASP A 395 0.34 -11.97 -0.10
N ASN A 396 0.06 -12.12 1.19
CA ASN A 396 0.56 -11.26 2.24
C ASN A 396 1.72 -11.89 3.04
N CYS A 397 2.55 -12.70 2.38
CA CYS A 397 3.63 -13.42 3.06
C CYS A 397 4.91 -12.60 3.26
N ALA A 398 5.00 -11.41 2.67
CA ALA A 398 6.06 -10.49 3.02
C ALA A 398 5.93 -10.13 4.51
N MET A 399 7.00 -10.37 5.27
CA MET A 399 7.01 -10.17 6.72
C MET A 399 6.64 -8.73 7.06
N TRP A 400 5.66 -8.57 7.95
CA TRP A 400 5.09 -7.29 8.39
C TRP A 400 4.39 -6.45 7.31
N LEU A 401 4.05 -7.03 6.14
CA LEU A 401 3.32 -6.30 5.10
C LEU A 401 1.99 -5.70 5.59
N ASN A 402 1.35 -6.34 6.58
CA ASN A 402 0.12 -5.84 7.20
C ASN A 402 0.38 -5.02 8.48
N GLY A 403 1.63 -4.65 8.77
CA GLY A 403 2.04 -3.93 9.97
C GLY A 403 3.02 -4.71 10.85
N PHE A 404 3.92 -3.97 11.51
CA PHE A 404 4.90 -4.53 12.45
C PHE A 404 4.22 -5.20 13.64
N ASN A 405 4.40 -6.52 13.82
CA ASN A 405 3.74 -7.30 14.89
C ASN A 405 2.22 -7.08 15.00
N ASP A 406 1.59 -6.61 13.93
CA ASP A 406 0.14 -6.47 13.85
C ASP A 406 -0.47 -7.81 13.42
N ASN A 407 -1.58 -8.16 14.05
CA ASN A 407 -2.33 -9.36 13.74
C ASN A 407 -3.59 -8.97 12.98
N LEU A 408 -3.44 -8.49 11.73
CA LEU A 408 -4.57 -8.22 10.84
C LEU A 408 -5.46 -9.49 10.76
N PRO A 409 -6.69 -9.46 11.31
CA PRO A 409 -7.50 -10.66 11.40
C PRO A 409 -7.79 -11.24 10.02
N GLY A 410 -7.59 -12.55 9.85
CA GLY A 410 -7.80 -13.24 8.58
C GLY A 410 -6.61 -13.23 7.62
N PHE A 411 -5.46 -12.65 8.02
CA PHE A 411 -4.25 -12.61 7.22
C PHE A 411 -3.03 -13.25 7.93
N PRO A 412 -2.07 -13.83 7.19
CA PRO A 412 -2.08 -14.03 5.74
C PRO A 412 -3.19 -15.00 5.30
N ASN A 413 -3.78 -14.72 4.15
CA ASN A 413 -4.88 -15.50 3.55
C ASN A 413 -4.44 -16.88 3.01
N THR A 414 -3.13 -17.15 3.04
CA THR A 414 -2.51 -18.40 2.57
C THR A 414 -1.39 -18.81 3.53
N GLN A 415 -0.97 -20.07 3.44
CA GLN A 415 0.15 -20.57 4.23
C GLN A 415 1.47 -20.01 3.70
N CYS A 416 2.10 -19.15 4.49
CA CYS A 416 3.38 -18.56 4.14
C CYS A 416 4.55 -19.49 4.40
N ARG A 417 5.53 -19.45 3.49
CA ARG A 417 6.81 -20.13 3.69
C ARG A 417 7.77 -19.22 4.44
N MET A 418 8.33 -19.75 5.51
CA MET A 418 9.29 -19.03 6.33
C MET A 418 10.72 -19.25 5.84
N VAL A 419 11.56 -18.22 5.91
CA VAL A 419 12.98 -18.23 5.52
C VAL A 419 13.87 -17.82 6.70
N ASP A 420 15.19 -17.83 6.57
CA ASP A 420 16.04 -17.35 7.66
C ASP A 420 16.07 -15.81 7.64
N CYS A 421 15.89 -15.16 8.80
CA CYS A 421 16.06 -13.71 8.90
C CYS A 421 17.50 -13.32 8.49
N PRO A 422 17.71 -12.17 7.84
CA PRO A 422 19.05 -11.62 7.65
C PRO A 422 19.71 -11.44 9.02
N ALA A 423 20.73 -12.25 9.32
CA ALA A 423 21.42 -12.14 10.60
C ALA A 423 22.06 -10.75 10.73
N HIS A 424 21.93 -10.12 11.91
CA HIS A 424 22.64 -8.89 12.29
C HIS A 424 24.15 -9.07 12.01
N ARG A 425 24.65 -8.53 10.89
CA ARG A 425 26.07 -8.28 10.73
C ARG A 425 26.27 -6.78 10.92
N PRO A 426 27.14 -6.34 11.85
CA PRO A 426 27.39 -4.92 12.05
C PRO A 426 27.80 -4.25 10.73
N VAL A 427 27.32 -3.01 10.56
CA VAL A 427 27.23 -2.17 9.34
C VAL A 427 28.57 -1.91 8.61
N TRP A 428 29.66 -2.56 8.98
CA TRP A 428 31.01 -2.29 8.47
C TRP A 428 31.53 -3.30 7.43
N HIS A 429 30.76 -4.33 7.09
CA HIS A 429 31.17 -5.33 6.09
C HIS A 429 30.01 -5.73 5.17
N TRP A 430 29.57 -4.85 4.28
CA TRP A 430 28.85 -5.25 3.07
C TRP A 430 29.78 -5.16 1.86
N SER A 431 30.59 -6.20 1.68
CA SER A 431 31.21 -6.50 0.39
C SER A 431 30.86 -7.94 0.01
N ILE A 432 30.18 -8.06 -1.15
CA ILE A 432 30.06 -9.25 -1.99
C ILE A 432 29.06 -10.32 -1.50
N GLY A 433 27.87 -10.29 -2.11
CA GLY A 433 27.07 -11.46 -2.49
C GLY A 433 26.44 -12.28 -1.38
N SER A 434 25.17 -11.98 -1.05
CA SER A 434 24.31 -12.96 -0.39
C SER A 434 24.06 -14.13 -1.36
N ARG A 435 24.68 -15.27 -1.06
CA ARG A 435 24.46 -16.54 -1.77
C ARG A 435 23.09 -17.07 -1.34
N LEU A 436 22.03 -16.67 -2.06
CA LEU A 436 20.65 -17.15 -1.89
C LEU A 436 20.63 -18.68 -1.89
N ARG A 437 20.37 -19.32 -0.74
CA ARG A 437 20.19 -20.77 -0.65
C ARG A 437 18.73 -21.12 -0.94
N LYS A 438 18.52 -21.72 -2.12
CA LYS A 438 17.43 -22.60 -2.57
C LYS A 438 16.02 -22.28 -2.04
N MET A 439 15.24 -21.59 -2.87
CA MET A 439 13.79 -21.50 -2.75
C MET A 439 13.11 -22.75 -3.37
N SER A 440 11.93 -23.13 -2.89
CA SER A 440 11.17 -24.34 -3.24
C SER A 440 9.81 -23.97 -3.85
N PHE A 441 9.84 -23.48 -5.08
CA PHE A 441 9.50 -24.31 -6.25
C PHE A 441 10.86 -24.52 -6.96
N GLU A 442 10.98 -25.27 -8.06
CA GLU A 442 12.16 -24.99 -8.90
C GLU A 442 12.14 -23.47 -9.14
N GLN A 443 13.19 -22.72 -8.74
CA GLN A 443 13.21 -21.24 -8.72
C GLN A 443 12.69 -20.63 -10.04
N ASP A 444 12.86 -21.39 -11.13
CA ASP A 444 12.33 -21.15 -12.45
C ASP A 444 10.80 -21.01 -12.52
N ASP A 445 9.99 -21.75 -11.75
CA ASP A 445 8.52 -21.69 -11.79
C ASP A 445 7.99 -20.38 -11.17
N ASP A 446 8.60 -19.90 -10.08
CA ASP A 446 8.20 -18.64 -9.43
C ASP A 446 8.55 -17.43 -10.31
N ILE A 447 9.74 -17.43 -10.93
CA ILE A 447 10.13 -16.36 -11.85
C ILE A 447 9.34 -16.40 -13.15
N LYS A 448 9.02 -17.58 -13.68
CA LYS A 448 8.10 -17.71 -14.83
C LYS A 448 6.71 -17.18 -14.50
N PHE A 449 6.18 -17.50 -13.32
CA PHE A 449 4.91 -16.96 -12.86
C PHE A 449 4.97 -15.44 -12.74
N ALA A 450 5.97 -14.89 -12.06
CA ALA A 450 6.17 -13.45 -11.89
C ALA A 450 6.29 -12.75 -13.25
N ARG A 451 7.08 -13.30 -14.18
CA ARG A 451 7.21 -12.78 -15.55
C ARG A 451 5.86 -12.76 -16.28
N ASN A 452 5.11 -13.86 -16.26
CA ASN A 452 3.83 -13.94 -16.95
C ASN A 452 2.79 -13.00 -16.37
N LEU A 453 2.71 -12.90 -15.04
CA LEU A 453 1.85 -11.93 -14.36
C LEU A 453 2.23 -10.50 -14.75
N ASN A 454 3.53 -10.22 -14.75
CA ASN A 454 4.06 -8.91 -15.10
C ASN A 454 3.66 -8.50 -16.52
N MET A 455 3.87 -9.36 -17.53
CA MET A 455 3.52 -9.01 -18.92
C MET A 455 2.02 -8.71 -19.08
N LYS A 456 1.16 -9.37 -18.31
CA LYS A 456 -0.29 -9.10 -18.29
C LYS A 456 -0.62 -7.76 -17.64
N LYS A 457 0.00 -7.43 -16.51
CA LYS A 457 -0.13 -6.10 -15.89
C LYS A 457 0.39 -5.00 -16.81
N LEU A 458 1.56 -5.17 -17.41
CA LEU A 458 2.12 -4.22 -18.38
C LEU A 458 1.24 -4.06 -19.62
N ASN A 459 0.58 -5.14 -20.08
CA ASN A 459 -0.42 -5.06 -21.15
C ASN A 459 -1.61 -4.20 -20.73
N ALA A 460 -2.16 -4.47 -19.54
CA ALA A 460 -3.32 -3.74 -19.05
C ALA A 460 -3.03 -2.26 -18.82
N PHE A 461 -1.88 -1.94 -18.21
CA PHE A 461 -1.47 -0.57 -17.90
C PHE A 461 -0.94 0.19 -19.12
N ALA A 462 -0.82 -0.46 -20.29
CA ALA A 462 -0.44 0.21 -21.53
C ALA A 462 -1.57 1.10 -22.09
N VAL A 463 -2.82 0.90 -21.63
CA VAL A 463 -3.97 1.72 -22.04
C VAL A 463 -4.02 3.08 -21.34
N GLY A 464 -3.34 3.22 -20.19
CA GLY A 464 -3.25 4.46 -19.44
C GLY A 464 -1.95 5.23 -19.66
N HIS A 465 -1.72 6.24 -18.83
CA HIS A 465 -0.60 7.18 -18.89
C HIS A 465 0.62 6.78 -18.08
N GLY A 466 0.70 5.55 -17.58
CA GLY A 466 1.93 5.06 -16.97
C GLY A 466 1.72 4.17 -15.77
N TRP A 467 2.84 3.81 -15.14
CA TRP A 467 2.86 3.11 -13.89
C TRP A 467 4.15 3.32 -13.09
N TYR A 468 4.05 3.19 -11.77
CA TYR A 468 5.20 3.05 -10.87
C TYR A 468 5.07 1.75 -10.07
N PHE A 469 6.08 0.90 -10.17
CA PHE A 469 6.14 -0.35 -9.42
C PHE A 469 6.43 -0.10 -7.94
N TRP A 470 5.66 -0.72 -7.06
CA TRP A 470 5.90 -0.76 -5.63
C TRP A 470 6.64 -2.05 -5.25
N ASN A 471 7.94 -2.01 -4.92
CA ASN A 471 8.82 -0.87 -4.79
C ASN A 471 10.16 -1.08 -5.53
N PHE A 472 11.03 -0.05 -5.64
CA PHE A 472 12.32 -0.21 -6.33
C PHE A 472 13.19 -1.30 -5.67
N LYS A 473 13.19 -1.37 -4.33
CA LYS A 473 13.83 -2.43 -3.55
C LYS A 473 13.23 -2.61 -2.17
N THR A 474 13.54 -3.76 -1.58
CA THR A 474 13.23 -4.22 -0.22
C THR A 474 14.46 -4.94 0.34
N GLU A 475 14.63 -5.01 1.67
CA GLU A 475 15.73 -5.78 2.26
C GLU A 475 15.53 -7.29 2.11
N LEU A 476 14.28 -7.74 2.15
CA LEU A 476 13.90 -9.14 1.96
C LEU A 476 13.45 -9.38 0.52
N GLY A 477 14.04 -10.38 -0.13
CA GLY A 477 13.73 -10.74 -1.51
C GLY A 477 12.28 -11.18 -1.66
N SER A 478 11.51 -10.43 -2.43
CA SER A 478 10.07 -10.68 -2.60
C SER A 478 9.59 -10.15 -3.96
N ARG A 479 8.31 -10.42 -4.26
CA ARG A 479 7.61 -9.92 -5.46
C ARG A 479 7.32 -8.40 -5.42
N TRP A 480 7.97 -7.68 -4.51
CA TRP A 480 7.89 -6.25 -4.27
C TRP A 480 9.22 -5.52 -4.54
N ASN A 481 10.21 -6.20 -5.15
CA ASN A 481 11.53 -5.64 -5.39
C ASN A 481 11.82 -5.53 -6.90
N PHE A 482 11.63 -4.34 -7.48
CA PHE A 482 11.81 -4.09 -8.91
C PHE A 482 13.22 -4.48 -9.38
N LEU A 483 14.27 -4.02 -8.68
CA LEU A 483 15.65 -4.23 -9.11
C LEU A 483 16.00 -5.72 -9.18
N GLU A 484 15.55 -6.51 -8.20
CA GLU A 484 15.78 -7.96 -8.19
C GLU A 484 14.96 -8.67 -9.28
N LEU A 485 13.67 -8.30 -9.44
CA LEU A 485 12.80 -8.87 -10.46
C LEU A 485 13.29 -8.56 -11.88
N ALA A 486 13.76 -7.34 -12.13
CA ALA A 486 14.35 -6.93 -13.40
C ALA A 486 15.63 -7.72 -13.68
N ARG A 487 16.51 -7.88 -12.68
CA ARG A 487 17.73 -8.69 -12.77
C ARG A 487 17.45 -10.16 -13.08
N GLN A 488 16.36 -10.71 -12.54
CA GLN A 488 15.93 -12.09 -12.77
C GLN A 488 15.17 -12.27 -14.10
N GLY A 489 14.90 -11.20 -14.85
CA GLY A 489 14.21 -11.26 -16.14
C GLY A 489 12.69 -11.33 -16.05
N ALA A 490 12.10 -10.97 -14.91
CA ALA A 490 10.66 -10.83 -14.77
C ALA A 490 10.12 -9.61 -15.54
N PHE A 491 10.94 -8.57 -15.72
CA PHE A 491 10.62 -7.39 -16.54
C PHE A 491 11.17 -7.50 -17.97
N PRO A 492 10.58 -6.77 -18.95
CA PRO A 492 11.22 -6.47 -20.22
C PRO A 492 12.59 -5.85 -20.02
N LYS A 493 13.51 -6.01 -20.99
CA LYS A 493 14.85 -5.41 -20.89
C LYS A 493 14.83 -3.88 -20.84
N ASN A 494 13.82 -3.26 -21.46
CA ASN A 494 13.58 -1.83 -21.39
C ASN A 494 12.09 -1.61 -21.09
N VAL A 495 11.78 -1.06 -19.92
CA VAL A 495 10.40 -0.88 -19.46
C VAL A 495 9.68 0.30 -20.11
N SER A 496 10.41 1.18 -20.79
CA SER A 496 9.86 2.29 -21.58
C SER A 496 9.73 1.97 -23.08
N SER A 497 10.24 0.82 -23.54
CA SER A 497 10.20 0.44 -24.95
C SER A 497 10.14 -1.07 -25.12
N TYR A 498 8.92 -1.60 -25.20
CA TYR A 498 8.68 -3.03 -25.36
C TYR A 498 8.96 -3.50 -26.78
N ARG A 499 9.67 -4.62 -26.90
CA ARG A 499 9.86 -5.34 -28.16
C ARG A 499 8.75 -6.38 -28.33
N GLU A 500 8.50 -6.81 -29.55
CA GLU A 500 7.59 -7.92 -29.83
C GLU A 500 8.00 -9.19 -29.06
N SER A 501 9.30 -9.45 -28.95
CA SER A 501 9.87 -10.57 -28.19
C SER A 501 9.65 -10.49 -26.67
N ASP A 502 9.24 -9.34 -26.14
CA ASP A 502 8.87 -9.22 -24.72
C ASP A 502 7.45 -9.75 -24.46
N GLU A 503 6.64 -9.95 -25.51
CA GLU A 503 5.30 -10.54 -25.49
C GLU A 503 4.25 -9.74 -24.69
N VAL A 504 4.56 -8.52 -24.25
CA VAL A 504 3.65 -7.64 -23.49
C VAL A 504 2.31 -7.46 -24.20
N PHE A 505 2.31 -7.02 -25.47
CA PHE A 505 1.06 -6.74 -26.19
C PHE A 505 0.21 -7.99 -26.52
N SER A 506 0.80 -9.18 -26.48
CA SER A 506 0.10 -10.46 -26.66
C SER A 506 -0.29 -11.15 -25.35
N ALA A 507 0.17 -10.65 -24.20
CA ALA A 507 0.09 -11.34 -22.93
C ALA A 507 -1.35 -11.69 -22.48
N CYS A 508 -2.34 -10.87 -22.86
CA CYS A 508 -3.75 -11.04 -22.46
C CYS A 508 -4.64 -11.74 -23.50
N LYS A 509 -4.10 -12.18 -24.65
CA LYS A 509 -4.91 -12.73 -25.75
C LYS A 509 -5.75 -13.96 -25.37
N LYS A 510 -5.35 -14.74 -24.37
CA LYS A 510 -6.12 -15.91 -23.92
C LYS A 510 -7.31 -15.51 -23.06
N GLU A 511 -7.05 -14.59 -22.14
CA GLU A 511 -8.06 -14.00 -21.25
C GLU A 511 -9.12 -13.26 -22.06
N ASP A 512 -8.69 -12.44 -23.02
CA ASP A 512 -9.57 -11.64 -23.89
C ASP A 512 -10.48 -12.55 -24.73
N ARG A 513 -9.95 -13.66 -25.25
CA ARG A 513 -10.72 -14.66 -26.02
C ARG A 513 -11.61 -15.55 -25.16
N GLY A 514 -11.52 -15.46 -23.83
CA GLY A 514 -12.31 -16.28 -22.93
C GLY A 514 -11.94 -17.76 -22.97
N GLU A 515 -10.66 -18.12 -23.13
CA GLU A 515 -10.24 -19.53 -23.25
C GLU A 515 -10.20 -20.31 -21.91
N PHE A 516 -10.98 -19.88 -20.92
CA PHE A 516 -11.03 -20.43 -19.57
C PHE A 516 -12.47 -20.81 -19.20
N LEU A 517 -12.61 -21.71 -18.23
CA LEU A 517 -13.90 -22.04 -17.61
C LEU A 517 -13.95 -21.39 -16.24
N CYS A 518 -14.99 -20.59 -15.98
CA CYS A 518 -15.24 -20.08 -14.64
C CYS A 518 -16.12 -21.07 -13.86
N ALA A 519 -15.65 -21.57 -12.72
CA ALA A 519 -16.30 -22.64 -11.98
C ALA A 519 -16.31 -22.37 -10.47
N ALA A 520 -17.34 -22.85 -9.78
CA ALA A 520 -17.45 -22.76 -8.33
C ALA A 520 -16.32 -23.52 -7.62
N LYS A 521 -15.71 -22.91 -6.61
CA LYS A 521 -14.71 -23.56 -5.77
C LYS A 521 -15.36 -24.68 -4.97
N ARG A 522 -14.76 -25.87 -5.02
CA ARG A 522 -15.23 -27.02 -4.25
C ARG A 522 -14.86 -26.85 -2.78
N GLY A 523 -15.82 -27.11 -1.87
CA GLY A 523 -15.61 -27.03 -0.42
C GLY A 523 -15.74 -25.63 0.18
N VAL A 524 -16.18 -24.64 -0.60
CA VAL A 524 -16.59 -23.32 -0.09
C VAL A 524 -17.93 -23.44 0.66
N HIS A 525 -18.19 -22.54 1.61
CA HIS A 525 -19.43 -22.55 2.37
C HIS A 525 -20.64 -22.32 1.45
N PRO A 526 -21.74 -23.09 1.59
CA PRO A 526 -22.91 -22.96 0.71
C PRO A 526 -23.46 -21.53 0.61
N ASN A 527 -23.48 -20.79 1.72
CA ASN A 527 -23.93 -19.38 1.70
C ASN A 527 -23.11 -18.49 0.76
N ASP A 528 -21.80 -18.73 0.61
CA ASP A 528 -20.97 -17.92 -0.29
C ASP A 528 -21.33 -18.22 -1.76
N LEU A 529 -21.66 -19.48 -2.06
CA LEU A 529 -22.17 -19.90 -3.37
C LEU A 529 -23.57 -19.32 -3.65
N GLU A 530 -24.46 -19.34 -2.66
CA GLU A 530 -25.79 -18.73 -2.76
C GLU A 530 -25.71 -17.22 -2.99
N HIS A 531 -24.87 -16.50 -2.24
CA HIS A 531 -24.68 -15.07 -2.45
C HIS A 531 -24.11 -14.75 -3.83
N GLY A 532 -23.13 -15.54 -4.29
CA GLY A 532 -22.59 -15.39 -5.65
C GLY A 532 -23.66 -15.67 -6.72
N LEU A 533 -24.48 -16.69 -6.51
CA LEU A 533 -25.55 -17.05 -7.44
C LEU A 533 -26.63 -15.97 -7.49
N ASP A 534 -27.07 -15.46 -6.34
CA ASP A 534 -28.04 -14.38 -6.23
C ASP A 534 -27.55 -13.11 -6.94
N PHE A 535 -26.27 -12.77 -6.79
CA PHE A 535 -25.65 -11.66 -7.53
C PHE A 535 -25.76 -11.85 -9.05
N VAL A 536 -25.35 -13.01 -9.55
CA VAL A 536 -25.36 -13.31 -10.99
C VAL A 536 -26.77 -13.31 -11.57
N CYS A 537 -27.71 -13.94 -10.86
CA CYS A 537 -29.09 -14.08 -11.30
C CYS A 537 -29.90 -12.79 -11.16
N GLY A 538 -29.47 -11.88 -10.28
CA GLY A 538 -30.09 -10.57 -10.06
C GLY A 538 -29.62 -9.48 -11.03
N ASP A 539 -28.50 -9.68 -11.71
CA ASP A 539 -27.92 -8.72 -12.65
C ASP A 539 -28.38 -9.00 -14.09
N SER A 540 -27.76 -9.98 -14.75
CA SER A 540 -27.76 -10.09 -16.22
C SER A 540 -27.86 -11.51 -16.77
N VAL A 541 -27.77 -12.55 -15.92
CA VAL A 541 -27.91 -13.95 -16.34
C VAL A 541 -29.31 -14.46 -15.98
N ASP A 542 -30.04 -14.98 -16.98
CA ASP A 542 -31.35 -15.60 -16.74
C ASP A 542 -31.20 -16.98 -16.08
N CYS A 543 -31.33 -17.00 -14.76
CA CYS A 543 -31.33 -18.22 -13.95
C CYS A 543 -32.71 -18.88 -13.83
N SER A 544 -33.70 -18.48 -14.62
CA SER A 544 -35.02 -19.12 -14.56
C SER A 544 -34.92 -20.62 -14.88
N GLY A 545 -35.42 -21.44 -13.95
CA GLY A 545 -35.34 -22.90 -14.03
C GLY A 545 -33.95 -23.48 -13.79
N ILE A 546 -33.01 -22.75 -13.21
CA ILE A 546 -31.66 -23.29 -12.94
C ILE A 546 -31.70 -24.52 -12.02
N THR A 547 -32.60 -24.54 -11.04
CA THR A 547 -32.83 -25.66 -10.11
C THR A 547 -33.44 -26.90 -10.75
N SER A 548 -34.02 -26.77 -11.96
CA SER A 548 -34.50 -27.93 -12.73
C SER A 548 -33.48 -28.41 -13.77
N LYS A 549 -32.49 -27.57 -14.13
CA LYS A 549 -31.40 -27.90 -15.05
C LYS A 549 -30.22 -28.60 -14.35
N PHE A 550 -29.94 -28.23 -13.11
CA PHE A 550 -28.77 -28.72 -12.35
C PHE A 550 -29.18 -29.22 -10.96
N LEU A 551 -28.58 -30.31 -10.52
CA LEU A 551 -29.01 -31.03 -9.31
C LEU A 551 -28.43 -30.43 -8.03
N THR A 552 -27.18 -29.97 -8.09
CA THR A 552 -26.49 -29.41 -6.92
C THR A 552 -26.32 -27.90 -7.03
N LEU A 553 -26.16 -27.23 -5.89
CA LEU A 553 -25.86 -25.79 -5.85
C LEU A 553 -24.55 -25.48 -6.59
N GLU A 554 -23.54 -26.33 -6.46
CA GLU A 554 -22.27 -26.16 -7.16
C GLU A 554 -22.41 -26.22 -8.68
N GLU A 555 -23.25 -27.13 -9.20
CA GLU A 555 -23.52 -27.21 -10.65
C GLU A 555 -24.31 -26.00 -11.16
N GLN A 556 -25.25 -25.48 -10.36
CA GLN A 556 -25.97 -24.25 -10.66
C GLN A 556 -24.99 -23.07 -10.74
N CYS A 557 -24.11 -22.95 -9.74
CA CYS A 557 -23.07 -21.91 -9.68
C CYS A 557 -22.05 -22.06 -10.81
N ASP A 558 -21.58 -23.28 -11.14
CA ASP A 558 -20.66 -23.50 -12.26
C ASP A 558 -21.20 -22.93 -13.57
N TRP A 559 -22.48 -23.17 -13.88
CA TRP A 559 -23.10 -22.64 -15.08
C TRP A 559 -23.28 -21.12 -14.98
N ALA A 560 -23.89 -20.62 -13.90
CA ALA A 560 -24.21 -19.21 -13.75
C ALA A 560 -22.95 -18.32 -13.75
N PHE A 561 -21.93 -18.70 -12.99
CA PHE A 561 -20.65 -17.98 -12.91
C PHE A 561 -19.95 -17.94 -14.27
N ASN A 562 -19.99 -19.04 -15.02
CA ASN A 562 -19.43 -19.09 -16.36
C ASN A 562 -20.15 -18.18 -17.35
N GLU A 563 -21.48 -18.23 -17.40
CA GLU A 563 -22.27 -17.35 -18.28
C GLU A 563 -22.03 -15.87 -17.94
N TYR A 564 -22.02 -15.53 -16.65
CA TYR A 564 -21.76 -14.16 -16.21
C TYR A 564 -20.37 -13.68 -16.64
N TRP A 565 -19.34 -14.46 -16.34
CA TRP A 565 -17.96 -14.10 -16.66
C TRP A 565 -17.78 -13.92 -18.17
N HIS A 566 -18.30 -14.83 -19.00
CA HIS A 566 -18.21 -14.67 -20.46
C HIS A 566 -18.96 -13.43 -20.95
N ALA A 567 -20.12 -13.11 -20.39
CA ALA A 567 -20.89 -11.93 -20.77
C ALA A 567 -20.22 -10.61 -20.34
N HIS A 568 -19.46 -10.60 -19.23
CA HIS A 568 -18.98 -9.35 -18.60
C HIS A 568 -17.46 -9.19 -18.53
N ARG A 569 -16.65 -10.19 -18.92
CA ARG A 569 -15.18 -10.08 -18.89
C ARG A 569 -14.62 -8.92 -19.72
N GLU A 570 -15.33 -8.55 -20.78
CA GLU A 570 -14.97 -7.42 -21.66
C GLU A 570 -15.31 -6.05 -21.04
N PHE A 571 -15.85 -6.05 -19.82
CA PHE A 571 -16.11 -4.88 -18.99
C PHE A 571 -15.41 -4.99 -17.62
N GLY A 572 -14.43 -5.90 -17.48
CA GLY A 572 -13.61 -6.04 -16.27
C GLY A 572 -14.09 -7.06 -15.24
N ALA A 573 -15.16 -7.82 -15.49
CA ALA A 573 -15.66 -8.80 -14.51
C ALA A 573 -14.70 -9.99 -14.30
N THR A 574 -14.36 -10.30 -13.05
CA THR A 574 -13.49 -11.42 -12.66
C THR A 574 -14.31 -12.68 -12.32
N CYS A 575 -13.67 -13.85 -12.27
CA CYS A 575 -14.28 -15.10 -11.80
C CYS A 575 -14.04 -15.33 -10.29
N ASP A 576 -14.13 -14.29 -9.47
CA ASP A 576 -13.90 -14.44 -8.02
C ASP A 576 -15.21 -14.70 -7.27
N PHE A 577 -16.26 -13.91 -7.55
CA PHE A 577 -17.58 -13.96 -6.90
C PHE A 577 -17.49 -14.00 -5.36
N GLY A 578 -16.69 -13.12 -4.76
CA GLY A 578 -16.48 -13.08 -3.30
C GLY A 578 -15.65 -14.27 -2.79
N GLY A 579 -14.72 -14.75 -3.61
CA GLY A 579 -13.91 -15.93 -3.36
C GLY A 579 -14.61 -17.27 -3.63
N ALA A 580 -15.86 -17.28 -4.11
CA ALA A 580 -16.66 -18.49 -4.33
C ALA A 580 -16.34 -19.24 -5.64
N ALA A 581 -15.65 -18.61 -6.61
CA ALA A 581 -15.32 -19.23 -7.90
C ALA A 581 -13.84 -19.05 -8.30
N LEU A 582 -13.41 -19.81 -9.30
CA LEU A 582 -12.07 -19.73 -9.89
C LEU A 582 -12.08 -20.06 -11.39
N LEU A 583 -11.04 -19.61 -12.10
CA LEU A 583 -10.78 -19.95 -13.49
C LEU A 583 -9.96 -21.23 -13.62
N LEU A 584 -10.51 -22.15 -14.41
CA LEU A 584 -9.86 -23.37 -14.82
C LEU A 584 -9.39 -23.26 -16.26
N ASN A 585 -8.21 -23.81 -16.54
CA ASN A 585 -7.71 -23.92 -17.91
C ASN A 585 -8.54 -24.99 -18.63
N THR A 586 -9.02 -24.67 -19.83
CA THR A 586 -9.82 -25.58 -20.66
C THR A 586 -9.09 -26.88 -21.04
N ASN A 587 -7.76 -26.91 -20.93
CA ASN A 587 -6.94 -28.11 -21.13
C ASN A 587 -6.88 -29.05 -19.92
N ASP A 588 -7.21 -28.58 -18.72
CA ASP A 588 -7.18 -29.39 -17.49
C ASP A 588 -8.47 -30.21 -17.29
N GLY A 589 -9.42 -30.06 -18.22
CA GLY A 589 -10.73 -30.72 -18.20
C GLY A 589 -11.67 -30.07 -17.17
N ALA A 590 -12.95 -29.95 -17.52
CA ALA A 590 -13.98 -29.64 -16.53
C ALA A 590 -13.88 -30.65 -15.37
N PRO A 591 -14.11 -30.23 -14.10
CA PRO A 591 -14.21 -31.15 -12.99
C PRO A 591 -15.23 -32.23 -13.35
N ARG A 592 -14.81 -33.49 -13.48
CA ARG A 592 -15.75 -34.56 -13.81
C ARG A 592 -16.73 -34.72 -12.64
N PRO A 593 -18.04 -34.86 -12.89
CA PRO A 593 -18.97 -35.23 -11.85
C PRO A 593 -18.48 -36.53 -11.21
N ALA A 594 -18.55 -36.60 -9.87
CA ALA A 594 -18.24 -37.83 -9.16
C ALA A 594 -19.18 -38.93 -9.67
N ASN A 595 -18.64 -39.90 -10.40
CA ASN A 595 -19.40 -41.07 -10.82
C ASN A 595 -19.77 -41.87 -9.57
N LEU A 596 -21.04 -41.83 -9.17
CA LEU A 596 -21.59 -42.55 -8.02
C LEU A 596 -21.62 -44.09 -8.16
N ASN A 597 -20.90 -44.67 -9.12
CA ASN A 597 -20.98 -46.11 -9.45
C ASN A 597 -19.64 -46.86 -9.48
N GLU A 598 -18.54 -46.32 -8.94
CA GLU A 598 -17.33 -47.12 -8.72
C GLU A 598 -17.28 -47.66 -7.27
N PRO A 599 -17.42 -48.98 -7.05
CA PRO A 599 -17.31 -49.54 -5.70
C PRO A 599 -15.85 -49.46 -5.24
N GLN A 600 -15.57 -48.63 -4.24
CA GLN A 600 -14.32 -48.64 -3.50
C GLN A 600 -14.14 -50.02 -2.83
N ARG A 601 -13.28 -50.86 -3.43
CA ARG A 601 -12.84 -52.10 -2.79
C ARG A 601 -11.86 -51.78 -1.68
N PHE A 602 -12.34 -51.78 -0.44
CA PHE A 602 -11.49 -51.86 0.74
C PHE A 602 -10.85 -53.26 0.78
N ALA A 603 -9.55 -53.33 0.51
CA ALA A 603 -8.76 -54.54 0.75
C ALA A 603 -8.48 -54.66 2.26
N ILE A 604 -9.20 -55.57 2.92
CA ILE A 604 -8.91 -55.98 4.29
C ILE A 604 -7.78 -57.03 4.21
N ALA A 605 -6.58 -56.66 4.63
CA ALA A 605 -5.48 -57.61 4.85
C ALA A 605 -5.52 -58.09 6.31
N SER A 606 -5.55 -59.40 6.52
CA SER A 606 -5.45 -60.04 7.84
C SER A 606 -3.99 -60.08 8.34
N PRO A 607 -3.73 -59.99 9.65
CA PRO A 607 -2.37 -59.95 10.16
C PRO A 607 -1.79 -61.36 10.34
N SER A 608 -0.59 -61.59 9.81
CA SER A 608 0.24 -62.76 10.15
C SER A 608 1.19 -62.45 11.32
N SER A 609 1.60 -63.50 12.01
CA SER A 609 2.28 -63.55 13.32
C SER A 609 3.70 -62.97 13.42
N ASP A 610 4.17 -62.18 12.45
CA ASP A 610 5.54 -61.64 12.41
C ASP A 610 5.70 -60.25 13.06
N LEU A 611 4.59 -59.57 13.41
CA LEU A 611 4.61 -58.22 13.97
C LEU A 611 5.11 -58.14 15.43
N VAL A 612 5.03 -59.25 16.18
CA VAL A 612 5.38 -59.27 17.60
C VAL A 612 6.89 -59.33 17.80
N PHE A 613 7.65 -59.96 16.90
CA PHE A 613 9.10 -60.11 17.07
C PHE A 613 9.88 -58.81 16.76
N TRP A 614 9.42 -58.02 15.77
CA TRP A 614 10.06 -56.75 15.38
C TRP A 614 9.75 -55.57 16.31
N SER A 615 8.69 -55.68 17.11
CA SER A 615 8.31 -54.66 18.09
C SER A 615 9.29 -54.60 19.28
N PHE A 616 9.87 -55.74 19.69
CA PHE A 616 10.81 -55.78 20.82
C PHE A 616 12.23 -55.29 20.46
N VAL A 617 12.68 -55.52 19.23
CA VAL A 617 14.01 -55.04 18.77
C VAL A 617 14.04 -53.51 18.62
N SER A 618 12.92 -52.91 18.20
CA SER A 618 12.80 -51.46 17.99
C SER A 618 12.81 -50.66 19.30
N VAL A 619 12.25 -51.22 20.38
CA VAL A 619 12.24 -50.57 21.71
C VAL A 619 13.63 -50.57 22.35
N ALA A 620 14.43 -51.62 22.16
CA ALA A 620 15.80 -51.68 22.69
C ALA A 620 16.74 -50.66 22.01
N ILE A 621 16.60 -50.45 20.70
CA ILE A 621 17.39 -49.46 19.95
C ILE A 621 16.98 -48.02 20.32
N GLY A 622 15.68 -47.78 20.56
CA GLY A 622 15.16 -46.49 20.98
C GLY A 622 15.72 -46.00 22.32
N ILE A 623 15.90 -46.90 23.30
CA ILE A 623 16.40 -46.55 24.64
C ILE A 623 17.87 -46.11 24.59
N VAL A 624 18.71 -46.75 23.77
CA VAL A 624 20.13 -46.37 23.61
C VAL A 624 20.28 -45.00 22.93
N ALA A 625 19.43 -44.69 21.96
CA ALA A 625 19.43 -43.40 21.27
C ALA A 625 19.02 -42.23 22.19
N VAL A 626 18.04 -42.45 23.08
CA VAL A 626 17.59 -41.44 24.05
C VAL A 626 18.66 -41.15 25.10
N VAL A 627 19.39 -42.17 25.57
CA VAL A 627 20.50 -41.98 26.53
C VAL A 627 21.68 -41.22 25.90
N LEU A 628 22.02 -41.50 24.64
CA LEU A 628 23.06 -40.76 23.91
C LEU A 628 22.66 -39.31 23.60
N ALA A 629 21.37 -39.07 23.33
CA ALA A 629 20.83 -37.72 23.15
C ALA A 629 20.87 -36.92 24.46
N ALA A 630 20.50 -37.53 25.59
CA ALA A 630 20.55 -36.89 26.91
C ALA A 630 21.98 -36.50 27.32
N VAL A 631 22.98 -37.36 27.05
CA VAL A 631 24.40 -37.06 27.32
C VAL A 631 24.94 -35.93 26.41
N ARG A 632 24.47 -35.82 25.16
CA ARG A 632 24.79 -34.70 24.26
C ARG A 632 24.12 -33.39 24.68
N ILE A 633 22.89 -33.44 25.17
CA ILE A 633 22.14 -32.27 25.65
C ILE A 633 22.76 -31.72 26.94
N MET A 634 23.16 -32.60 27.87
CA MET A 634 23.87 -32.19 29.10
C MET A 634 25.26 -31.59 28.81
N ARG A 635 25.98 -32.07 27.78
CA ARG A 635 27.23 -31.43 27.32
C ARG A 635 27.02 -30.09 26.59
N ARG A 636 25.85 -29.84 25.99
CA ARG A 636 25.49 -28.57 25.33
C ARG A 636 25.04 -27.49 26.31
N HIS A 637 24.40 -27.85 27.43
CA HIS A 637 23.93 -26.89 28.44
C HIS A 637 25.05 -26.23 29.26
N GLY A 638 26.26 -26.80 29.29
CA GLY A 638 27.41 -26.23 30.00
C GLY A 638 28.17 -25.10 29.28
N ARG A 639 27.75 -24.66 28.07
CA ARG A 639 28.46 -23.64 27.27
C ARG A 639 27.59 -22.52 26.67
N ARG A 640 26.32 -22.36 27.09
CA ARG A 640 25.49 -21.21 26.70
C ARG A 640 25.20 -20.33 27.91
N LYS A 641 26.23 -19.60 28.34
CA LYS A 641 26.07 -18.27 28.93
C LYS A 641 26.84 -17.33 28.01
N GLU A 642 26.10 -16.63 27.15
CA GLU A 642 26.41 -15.33 26.55
C GLU A 642 25.51 -15.12 25.31
N TYR A 643 24.64 -14.10 25.43
CA TYR A 643 23.89 -13.33 24.43
C TYR A 643 23.65 -13.88 23.02
N ALA A 644 22.39 -14.13 22.67
CA ALA A 644 21.84 -13.99 21.31
C ALA A 644 20.29 -13.96 21.34
N PRO A 645 19.61 -12.85 21.02
CA PRO A 645 18.17 -12.81 20.84
C PRO A 645 17.84 -12.58 19.36
N ILE A 646 17.90 -13.64 18.54
CA ILE A 646 17.20 -13.66 17.25
C ILE A 646 16.64 -15.08 17.12
N LYS A 647 15.31 -15.23 17.10
CA LYS A 647 14.71 -16.49 16.62
C LYS A 647 15.10 -16.63 15.15
N GLU A 648 15.65 -17.79 14.78
CA GLU A 648 16.44 -18.01 13.55
C GLU A 648 15.67 -17.84 12.22
N VAL A 649 14.37 -17.51 12.22
CA VAL A 649 13.48 -17.64 11.05
C VAL A 649 12.54 -16.43 10.90
N CYS A 650 12.55 -15.83 9.70
CA CYS A 650 11.60 -14.89 9.09
C CYS A 650 11.05 -15.61 7.85
#